data_AF-A0A2N7U2Q3-F1
#
_entry.id   AF-A0A2N7U2Q3-F1
#
_cell.length_a   1.000
_cell.length_b   1.000
_cell.length_c   1.000
_cell.angle_alpha   90.00
_cell.angle_beta   90.00
_cell.angle_gamma   90.00
#
_symmetry.space_group_name_H-M   'P 1'
#
loop_
_entity.id
_entity.type
_entity.pdbx_description
1 polymer ?
#
loop_
_entity_poly.entity_id
_entity_poly.type
_entity_poly.pdbx_seq_one_letter_code
_entity_poly.pdbx_strand_id
1 'polypeptide(L)'
;MAIHHESKPPVVLVMAGHDPTGGAGLVADSEAIAACGGWAVTIPTALTVQSCRDVNSVVPVEARLFRDMANALDEFSIAAIKVGLLASPEVLEAVVDIVKQHPGVPVVVDPVLKAGGGTELSTTLMEDAFRTRLLPLVDILTPNRLELARLAGSAASTDAGRAQWLMTLGCRALLVTGTDDPGEQVPTDQVQHVLFSREGSCHWRWARLPGHFHGSGCTLAAALAARLAQGESLAVACEQAQVFTWQALVDGWQPGEHQSLPRRVGHRLGPTFDLSGSKRPSLGRRTGWSSPLSDHRMEGGASKPGELTEDNRIFTASAKVIQYSIHSLDGSGEILFNPSVRDCNEVFMTTSAQLFEQASRHIPGGVNSPVRAFKGLHRPPVFMERAQGAYLFDVEGKRYVDYVGSWGPMITGHADPDVLGAVRERLDKGLSFGTPTAIETTMADLICHMIPSIEMVRMVNSGTEATMSAIRLARGFTGRDKIVKFEGNYHGHSDSLLVKAGSGALTHGEPSSPGVPASLAEHTITLSYNDSDEVETCFEEMGSEIACIIVEPVAGNMNCIPPRPGFLETLRRVCTENGSVLIFDEVMTGFRVAMGGAQAHYGITPDLTCLGKIIGGGMPVGAFGGKREVMEQISPLGPVYQAGTLSGNPLAMAAGIALLTKLQEPGFHDALAQRVETLCHGLQERADAAGVDMLTQRAGGMFGLFFTGQSRVDNFAQATACDAEAFRRFFSAMLDQGVYLAPSAYEAGFMSSAHTPEDIQQTLDAAVKAFEYVRQP
;
A
#
# COMPACT_ATOMS: atom_id res chain seq x y z
N MET A 1 -14.45 29.39 -3.81
CA MET A 1 -14.74 27.97 -3.56
C MET A 1 -15.14 27.35 -4.89
N ALA A 2 -14.16 26.75 -5.58
CA ALA A 2 -14.46 25.91 -6.73
C ALA A 2 -15.00 24.59 -6.17
N ILE A 3 -16.24 24.26 -6.49
CA ILE A 3 -16.78 22.92 -6.24
C ILE A 3 -16.10 22.04 -7.28
N HIS A 4 -15.13 21.22 -6.86
CA HIS A 4 -14.48 20.26 -7.75
C HIS A 4 -15.54 19.28 -8.26
N HIS A 5 -15.68 19.17 -9.58
CA HIS A 5 -16.48 18.11 -10.18
C HIS A 5 -15.71 16.79 -10.01
N GLU A 6 -16.08 16.00 -9.00
CA GLU A 6 -15.80 14.57 -8.97
C GLU A 6 -16.26 13.94 -10.29
N SER A 7 -15.48 12.99 -10.83
CA SER A 7 -15.98 12.13 -11.91
C SER A 7 -17.22 11.41 -11.40
N LYS A 8 -18.37 11.63 -12.05
CA LYS A 8 -19.63 11.02 -11.62
C LYS A 8 -19.48 9.49 -11.61
N PRO A 9 -19.88 8.80 -10.52
CA PRO A 9 -19.82 7.35 -10.46
C PRO A 9 -20.68 6.74 -11.58
N PRO A 10 -20.28 5.59 -12.17
CA PRO A 10 -21.08 4.91 -13.17
C PRO A 10 -22.42 4.45 -12.55
N VAL A 11 -23.52 4.71 -13.26
CA VAL A 11 -24.86 4.42 -12.76
C VAL A 11 -25.25 2.99 -13.12
N VAL A 12 -25.66 2.20 -12.13
CA VAL A 12 -26.14 0.83 -12.30
C VAL A 12 -27.64 0.80 -12.04
N LEU A 13 -28.43 0.36 -13.03
CA LEU A 13 -29.87 0.14 -12.88
C LEU A 13 -30.12 -1.21 -12.23
N VAL A 14 -30.75 -1.20 -11.05
CA VAL A 14 -31.03 -2.39 -10.25
C VAL A 14 -32.53 -2.68 -10.26
N MET A 15 -32.90 -3.82 -10.83
CA MET A 15 -34.28 -4.34 -10.85
C MET A 15 -34.34 -5.62 -10.01
N ALA A 16 -34.72 -5.52 -8.74
CA ALA A 16 -34.76 -6.66 -7.82
C ALA A 16 -35.86 -6.53 -6.76
N GLY A 17 -36.09 -7.59 -5.99
CA GLY A 17 -37.06 -7.57 -4.89
C GLY A 17 -36.62 -6.66 -3.74
N HIS A 18 -37.59 -6.07 -3.03
CA HIS A 18 -37.33 -5.35 -1.78
C HIS A 18 -37.29 -6.32 -0.60
N ASP A 19 -36.15 -6.39 0.08
CA ASP A 19 -35.97 -7.14 1.33
C ASP A 19 -35.96 -6.17 2.53
N PRO A 20 -36.95 -6.24 3.45
CA PRO A 20 -37.01 -5.37 4.62
C PRO A 20 -35.88 -5.61 5.64
N THR A 21 -35.11 -6.70 5.53
CA THR A 21 -33.98 -7.00 6.42
C THR A 21 -32.67 -6.35 5.97
N GLY A 22 -32.60 -5.87 4.73
CA GLY A 22 -31.36 -5.40 4.10
C GLY A 22 -30.38 -6.53 3.71
N GLY A 23 -30.77 -7.79 3.88
CA GLY A 23 -29.90 -8.93 3.62
C GLY A 23 -29.74 -9.25 2.14
N ALA A 24 -30.77 -9.06 1.32
CA ALA A 24 -30.76 -9.30 -0.12
C ALA A 24 -31.48 -8.18 -0.89
N GLY A 25 -31.62 -8.33 -2.21
CA GLY A 25 -32.44 -7.43 -3.03
C GLY A 25 -31.91 -5.99 -3.09
N LEU A 26 -32.81 -5.03 -3.30
CA LEU A 26 -32.45 -3.63 -3.63
C LEU A 26 -31.45 -2.99 -2.65
N VAL A 27 -31.62 -3.22 -1.35
CA VAL A 27 -30.74 -2.64 -0.32
C VAL A 27 -29.34 -3.24 -0.41
N ALA A 28 -29.24 -4.57 -0.42
CA ALA A 28 -27.98 -5.29 -0.56
C ALA A 28 -27.23 -4.91 -1.85
N ASP A 29 -27.98 -4.79 -2.94
CA ASP A 29 -27.43 -4.42 -4.25
C ASP A 29 -26.86 -3.00 -4.23
N SER A 30 -27.62 -2.05 -3.67
CA SER A 30 -27.21 -0.65 -3.58
C SER A 30 -25.94 -0.49 -2.74
N GLU A 31 -25.85 -1.20 -1.61
CA GLU A 31 -24.66 -1.19 -0.78
C GLU A 31 -23.44 -1.79 -1.50
N ALA A 32 -23.61 -2.92 -2.21
CA ALA A 32 -22.53 -3.56 -2.95
C ALA A 32 -22.03 -2.67 -4.10
N ILE A 33 -22.95 -2.06 -4.85
CA ILE A 33 -22.62 -1.15 -5.96
C ILE A 33 -21.87 0.09 -5.44
N ALA A 34 -22.38 0.72 -4.37
CA ALA A 34 -21.73 1.87 -3.75
C ALA A 34 -20.32 1.54 -3.25
N ALA A 35 -20.16 0.39 -2.59
CA ALA A 35 -18.86 -0.07 -2.10
C ALA A 35 -17.88 -0.40 -3.22
N CYS A 36 -18.38 -0.76 -4.41
CA CYS A 36 -17.57 -0.99 -5.61
C CYS A 36 -17.36 0.27 -6.45
N GLY A 37 -17.77 1.46 -6.00
CA GLY A 37 -17.54 2.73 -6.69
C GLY A 37 -18.59 3.11 -7.74
N GLY A 38 -19.74 2.43 -7.77
CA GLY A 38 -20.88 2.76 -8.63
C GLY A 38 -21.99 3.51 -7.88
N TRP A 39 -23.01 3.94 -8.64
CA TRP A 39 -24.23 4.54 -8.09
C TRP A 39 -25.45 3.72 -8.49
N ALA A 40 -26.21 3.20 -7.52
CA ALA A 40 -27.39 2.39 -7.80
C ALA A 40 -28.64 3.26 -7.97
N VAL A 41 -29.36 3.07 -9.07
CA VAL A 41 -30.77 3.50 -9.22
C VAL A 41 -31.65 2.26 -9.20
N THR A 42 -32.71 2.25 -8.39
CA THR A 42 -33.40 1.02 -8.02
C THR A 42 -34.87 1.02 -8.43
N ILE A 43 -35.37 -0.14 -8.88
CA ILE A 43 -36.78 -0.37 -9.18
C ILE A 43 -37.21 -1.71 -8.55
N PRO A 44 -38.19 -1.73 -7.62
CA PRO A 44 -38.64 -2.98 -7.01
C PRO A 44 -39.44 -3.82 -8.01
N THR A 45 -39.02 -5.08 -8.20
CA THR A 45 -39.79 -6.07 -8.97
C THR A 45 -40.89 -6.71 -8.13
N ALA A 46 -40.69 -6.76 -6.81
CA ALA A 46 -41.62 -7.27 -5.83
C ALA A 46 -41.32 -6.70 -4.44
N LEU A 47 -42.34 -6.64 -3.58
CA LEU A 47 -42.19 -6.43 -2.15
C LEU A 47 -42.30 -7.78 -1.44
N THR A 48 -41.36 -8.08 -0.55
CA THR A 48 -41.41 -9.33 0.21
C THR A 48 -41.78 -9.09 1.68
N VAL A 49 -42.54 -10.03 2.23
CA VAL A 49 -42.72 -10.18 3.68
C VAL A 49 -41.76 -11.28 4.09
N GLN A 50 -40.62 -10.92 4.68
CA GLN A 50 -39.57 -11.88 5.02
C GLN A 50 -38.76 -11.47 6.25
N SER A 51 -38.01 -12.42 6.77
CA SER A 51 -37.02 -12.27 7.85
C SER A 51 -35.65 -12.78 7.37
N CYS A 52 -34.59 -12.67 8.19
CA CYS A 52 -33.28 -13.26 7.88
C CYS A 52 -33.27 -14.81 7.90
N ARG A 53 -34.44 -15.45 7.91
CA ARG A 53 -34.61 -16.90 7.90
C ARG A 53 -35.39 -17.38 6.68
N ASP A 54 -36.50 -16.74 6.36
CA ASP A 54 -37.39 -17.20 5.30
C ASP A 54 -38.27 -16.08 4.74
N VAL A 55 -38.84 -16.35 3.57
CA VAL A 55 -39.77 -15.49 2.84
C VAL A 55 -41.19 -16.01 3.01
N ASN A 56 -42.03 -15.23 3.68
CA ASN A 56 -43.42 -15.60 3.98
C ASN A 56 -44.35 -15.33 2.80
N SER A 57 -44.16 -14.22 2.08
CA SER A 57 -44.92 -13.90 0.88
C SER A 57 -44.17 -12.94 -0.03
N VAL A 58 -44.47 -13.01 -1.32
CA VAL A 58 -43.94 -12.12 -2.36
C VAL A 58 -45.13 -11.45 -3.03
N VAL A 59 -45.13 -10.12 -3.04
CA VAL A 59 -46.14 -9.30 -3.70
C VAL A 59 -45.50 -8.65 -4.93
N PRO A 60 -45.82 -9.13 -6.16
CA PRO A 60 -45.29 -8.52 -7.38
C PRO A 60 -45.69 -7.05 -7.48
N VAL A 61 -44.78 -6.20 -7.95
CA VAL A 61 -45.12 -4.83 -8.32
C VAL A 61 -45.90 -4.86 -9.64
N GLU A 62 -46.93 -4.03 -9.78
CA GLU A 62 -47.70 -3.94 -11.02
C GLU A 62 -46.78 -3.50 -12.17
N ALA A 63 -46.81 -4.23 -13.29
CA ALA A 63 -45.93 -3.98 -14.43
C ALA A 63 -46.06 -2.54 -14.99
N ARG A 64 -47.23 -1.92 -14.88
CA ARG A 64 -47.43 -0.51 -15.23
C ARG A 64 -46.62 0.41 -14.31
N LEU A 65 -46.76 0.26 -13.00
CA LEU A 65 -46.01 1.03 -12.01
C LEU A 65 -44.49 0.82 -12.16
N PHE A 66 -44.06 -0.41 -12.48
CA PHE A 66 -42.67 -0.73 -12.77
C PHE A 66 -42.12 0.07 -13.95
N ARG A 67 -42.87 0.17 -15.06
CA ARG A 67 -42.50 0.96 -16.24
C ARG A 67 -42.52 2.46 -15.94
N ASP A 68 -43.49 2.94 -15.17
CA ASP A 68 -43.57 4.34 -14.77
C ASP A 68 -42.35 4.75 -13.94
N MET A 69 -41.86 3.87 -13.05
CA MET A 69 -40.60 4.08 -12.32
C MET A 69 -39.37 4.06 -13.24
N ALA A 70 -39.33 3.17 -14.24
CA ALA A 70 -38.23 3.12 -15.19
C ALA A 70 -38.13 4.40 -16.03
N ASN A 71 -39.26 4.87 -16.57
CA ASN A 71 -39.33 6.13 -17.33
C ASN A 71 -38.91 7.35 -16.49
N ALA A 72 -39.15 7.32 -15.16
CA ALA A 72 -38.71 8.38 -14.27
C ALA A 72 -37.18 8.46 -14.11
N LEU A 73 -36.46 7.42 -14.51
CA LEU A 73 -34.99 7.33 -14.45
C LEU A 73 -34.31 7.63 -15.79
N ASP A 74 -35.05 8.07 -16.82
CA ASP A 74 -34.53 8.35 -18.17
C ASP A 74 -33.42 9.43 -18.20
N GLU A 75 -33.30 10.26 -17.15
CA GLU A 75 -32.23 11.25 -17.04
C GLU A 75 -30.85 10.65 -16.69
N PHE A 76 -30.81 9.39 -16.23
CA PHE A 76 -29.58 8.72 -15.85
C PHE A 76 -28.95 7.97 -17.02
N SER A 77 -27.66 8.20 -17.25
CA SER A 77 -26.87 7.39 -18.19
C SER A 77 -26.51 6.05 -17.55
N ILE A 78 -27.29 5.01 -17.85
CA ILE A 78 -27.09 3.66 -17.30
C ILE A 78 -25.84 3.00 -17.92
N ALA A 79 -24.90 2.59 -17.06
CA ALA A 79 -23.63 1.98 -17.41
C ALA A 79 -23.60 0.44 -17.20
N ALA A 80 -24.49 -0.11 -16.37
CA ALA A 80 -24.78 -1.55 -16.29
C ALA A 80 -26.20 -1.78 -15.75
N ILE A 81 -26.75 -2.97 -16.00
CA ILE A 81 -28.06 -3.40 -15.49
C ILE A 81 -27.86 -4.65 -14.63
N LYS A 82 -28.44 -4.65 -13.42
CA LYS A 82 -28.53 -5.81 -12.53
C LYS A 82 -29.97 -6.23 -12.34
N VAL A 83 -30.29 -7.48 -12.64
CA VAL A 83 -31.61 -8.08 -12.44
C VAL A 83 -31.54 -9.15 -11.35
N GLY A 84 -32.47 -9.12 -10.40
CA GLY A 84 -32.62 -10.13 -9.35
C GLY A 84 -33.97 -10.85 -9.44
N LEU A 85 -34.61 -11.07 -8.28
CA LEU A 85 -35.92 -11.72 -8.17
C LEU A 85 -36.94 -11.18 -9.17
N LEU A 86 -37.61 -12.06 -9.91
CA LEU A 86 -38.75 -11.75 -10.80
C LEU A 86 -39.99 -12.48 -10.29
N ALA A 87 -41.03 -11.74 -9.89
CA ALA A 87 -42.18 -12.33 -9.19
C ALA A 87 -43.43 -12.55 -10.07
N SER A 88 -43.50 -11.96 -11.27
CA SER A 88 -44.57 -12.23 -12.24
C SER A 88 -44.10 -12.17 -13.70
N PRO A 89 -44.73 -12.94 -14.62
CA PRO A 89 -44.43 -12.87 -16.05
C PRO A 89 -44.58 -11.45 -16.63
N GLU A 90 -45.53 -10.66 -16.13
CA GLU A 90 -45.76 -9.29 -16.58
C GLU A 90 -44.58 -8.37 -16.22
N VAL A 91 -43.98 -8.55 -15.04
CA VAL A 91 -42.76 -7.84 -14.63
C VAL A 91 -41.55 -8.30 -15.45
N LEU A 92 -41.45 -9.59 -15.77
CA LEU A 92 -40.40 -10.11 -16.64
C LEU A 92 -40.47 -9.45 -18.03
N GLU A 93 -41.66 -9.35 -18.63
CA GLU A 93 -41.83 -8.66 -19.92
C GLU A 93 -41.47 -7.16 -19.82
N ALA A 94 -41.78 -6.50 -18.69
CA ALA A 94 -41.34 -5.13 -18.46
C ALA A 94 -39.81 -4.98 -18.35
N VAL A 95 -39.14 -5.91 -17.67
CA VAL A 95 -37.68 -5.97 -17.61
C VAL A 95 -37.07 -6.18 -19.00
N VAL A 96 -37.63 -7.08 -19.80
CA VAL A 96 -37.18 -7.33 -21.18
C VAL A 96 -37.28 -6.07 -22.04
N ASP A 97 -38.37 -5.32 -21.91
CA ASP A 97 -38.54 -4.07 -22.66
C ASP A 97 -37.52 -3.00 -22.25
N ILE A 98 -37.26 -2.85 -20.95
CA ILE A 98 -36.26 -1.89 -20.44
C ILE A 98 -34.85 -2.28 -20.89
N VAL A 99 -34.46 -3.55 -20.76
CA VAL A 99 -33.14 -4.02 -21.20
C VAL A 99 -32.92 -3.73 -22.69
N LYS A 100 -33.95 -3.90 -23.54
CA LYS A 100 -33.88 -3.58 -24.97
C LYS A 100 -33.70 -2.09 -25.27
N GLN A 101 -34.09 -1.20 -24.35
CA GLN A 101 -33.89 0.25 -24.49
C GLN A 101 -32.44 0.68 -24.20
N HIS A 102 -31.62 -0.21 -23.62
CA HIS A 102 -30.22 0.05 -23.27
C HIS A 102 -29.23 -0.86 -24.06
N PRO A 103 -29.15 -0.74 -25.39
CA PRO A 103 -28.26 -1.58 -26.19
C PRO A 103 -26.78 -1.33 -25.84
N GLY A 104 -26.02 -2.41 -25.68
CA GLY A 104 -24.59 -2.36 -25.37
C GLY A 104 -24.25 -2.14 -23.90
N VAL A 105 -25.25 -1.96 -23.03
CA VAL A 105 -25.07 -1.91 -21.57
C VAL A 105 -24.99 -3.34 -21.03
N PRO A 106 -23.97 -3.70 -20.22
CA PRO A 106 -23.84 -5.04 -19.64
C PRO A 106 -25.04 -5.41 -18.76
N VAL A 107 -25.61 -6.60 -18.98
CA VAL A 107 -26.75 -7.14 -18.22
C VAL A 107 -26.30 -8.32 -17.36
N VAL A 108 -26.32 -8.12 -16.04
CA VAL A 108 -26.02 -9.14 -15.02
C VAL A 108 -27.31 -9.64 -14.41
N VAL A 109 -27.52 -10.96 -14.39
CA VAL A 109 -28.73 -11.57 -13.82
C VAL A 109 -28.40 -12.59 -12.74
N ASP A 110 -28.98 -12.36 -11.55
CA ASP A 110 -28.97 -13.28 -10.41
C ASP A 110 -30.32 -14.00 -10.37
N PRO A 111 -30.42 -15.27 -10.84
CA PRO A 111 -31.68 -15.97 -10.98
C PRO A 111 -32.19 -16.44 -9.62
N VAL A 112 -32.84 -15.56 -8.85
CA VAL A 112 -33.42 -15.90 -7.54
C VAL A 112 -34.68 -16.75 -7.75
N LEU A 113 -34.50 -18.07 -7.84
CA LEU A 113 -35.58 -19.04 -8.09
C LEU A 113 -36.16 -19.65 -6.80
N LYS A 114 -35.41 -19.58 -5.69
CA LYS A 114 -35.77 -20.14 -4.39
C LYS A 114 -35.20 -19.27 -3.25
N ALA A 115 -35.96 -19.10 -2.17
CA ALA A 115 -35.48 -18.38 -1.00
C ALA A 115 -34.41 -19.20 -0.24
N GLY A 116 -33.49 -18.54 0.48
CA GLY A 116 -32.50 -19.19 1.33
C GLY A 116 -33.07 -20.06 2.46
N GLY A 117 -34.35 -19.88 2.81
CA GLY A 117 -35.11 -20.72 3.75
C GLY A 117 -35.83 -21.93 3.12
N GLY A 118 -35.82 -22.04 1.78
CA GLY A 118 -36.38 -23.17 1.05
C GLY A 118 -37.72 -22.91 0.34
N THR A 119 -38.30 -21.72 0.48
CA THR A 119 -39.56 -21.34 -0.19
C THR A 119 -39.37 -21.17 -1.69
N GLU A 120 -40.23 -21.81 -2.50
CA GLU A 120 -40.24 -21.71 -3.97
C GLU A 120 -40.73 -20.32 -4.41
N LEU A 121 -39.93 -19.63 -5.24
CA LEU A 121 -40.22 -18.26 -5.67
C LEU A 121 -40.56 -18.13 -7.17
N SER A 122 -40.44 -19.23 -7.92
CA SER A 122 -40.69 -19.26 -9.38
C SER A 122 -41.63 -20.39 -9.79
N THR A 123 -42.41 -20.16 -10.84
CA THR A 123 -43.28 -21.15 -11.50
C THR A 123 -42.64 -21.67 -12.79
N THR A 124 -43.06 -22.84 -13.29
CA THR A 124 -42.57 -23.37 -14.58
C THR A 124 -42.81 -22.43 -15.76
N LEU A 125 -43.94 -21.70 -15.75
CA LEU A 125 -44.25 -20.67 -16.76
C LEU A 125 -43.25 -19.50 -16.73
N MET A 126 -42.81 -19.09 -15.54
CA MET A 126 -41.79 -18.05 -15.38
C MET A 126 -40.41 -18.53 -15.90
N GLU A 127 -40.05 -19.79 -15.63
CA GLU A 127 -38.79 -20.38 -16.10
C GLU A 127 -38.73 -20.44 -17.63
N ASP A 128 -39.83 -20.80 -18.30
CA ASP A 128 -39.94 -20.79 -19.76
C ASP A 128 -39.83 -19.37 -20.33
N ALA A 129 -40.54 -18.40 -19.74
CA ALA A 129 -40.45 -16.99 -20.13
C ALA A 129 -39.02 -16.45 -19.93
N PHE A 130 -38.37 -16.78 -18.84
CA PHE A 130 -36.98 -16.41 -18.56
C PHE A 130 -36.04 -16.92 -19.64
N ARG A 131 -36.11 -18.21 -19.98
CA ARG A 131 -35.25 -18.84 -21.00
C ARG A 131 -35.45 -18.26 -22.39
N THR A 132 -36.69 -17.98 -22.76
CA THR A 132 -37.04 -17.60 -24.14
C THR A 132 -36.99 -16.09 -24.38
N ARG A 133 -37.19 -15.27 -23.34
CA ARG A 133 -37.37 -13.82 -23.48
C ARG A 133 -36.24 -13.00 -22.86
N LEU A 134 -35.78 -13.35 -21.66
CA LEU A 134 -34.77 -12.57 -20.93
C LEU A 134 -33.36 -13.09 -21.16
N LEU A 135 -33.13 -14.40 -21.04
CA LEU A 135 -31.81 -15.03 -21.17
C LEU A 135 -31.04 -14.65 -22.46
N PRO A 136 -31.68 -14.47 -23.63
CA PRO A 136 -30.98 -14.01 -24.84
C PRO A 136 -30.39 -12.60 -24.75
N LEU A 137 -30.80 -11.81 -23.76
CA LEU A 137 -30.35 -10.44 -23.52
C LEU A 137 -29.30 -10.34 -22.39
N VAL A 138 -28.92 -11.48 -21.80
CA VAL A 138 -28.03 -11.53 -20.63
C VAL A 138 -26.58 -11.66 -21.05
N ASP A 139 -25.72 -10.75 -20.56
CA ASP A 139 -24.28 -10.87 -20.73
C ASP A 139 -23.70 -11.90 -19.76
N ILE A 140 -24.14 -11.88 -18.50
CA ILE A 140 -23.70 -12.86 -17.51
C ILE A 140 -24.80 -13.24 -16.53
N LEU A 141 -25.01 -14.56 -16.40
CA LEU A 141 -25.90 -15.17 -15.42
C LEU A 141 -25.08 -15.73 -14.25
N THR A 142 -25.52 -15.56 -13.00
CA THR A 142 -24.78 -16.00 -11.80
C THR A 142 -25.50 -17.11 -11.00
N PRO A 143 -25.88 -18.25 -11.60
CA PRO A 143 -26.68 -19.25 -10.90
C PRO A 143 -25.85 -20.03 -9.87
N ASN A 144 -26.44 -20.44 -8.76
CA ASN A 144 -25.91 -21.58 -7.98
C ASN A 144 -26.17 -22.91 -8.73
N ARG A 145 -25.58 -24.01 -8.26
CA ARG A 145 -25.72 -25.34 -8.92
C ARG A 145 -27.16 -25.83 -9.00
N LEU A 146 -28.00 -25.51 -8.01
CA LEU A 146 -29.41 -25.91 -7.99
C LEU A 146 -30.23 -25.11 -9.02
N GLU A 147 -30.01 -23.79 -9.09
CA GLU A 147 -30.59 -22.90 -10.09
C GLU A 147 -30.13 -23.29 -11.49
N LEU A 148 -28.85 -23.64 -11.67
CA LEU A 148 -28.31 -24.14 -12.93
C LEU A 148 -29.03 -25.41 -13.38
N ALA A 149 -29.18 -26.40 -12.49
CA ALA A 149 -29.88 -27.64 -12.79
C ALA A 149 -31.35 -27.40 -13.14
N ARG A 150 -32.01 -26.48 -12.44
CA ARG A 150 -33.41 -26.13 -12.68
C ARG A 150 -33.61 -25.43 -14.02
N LEU A 151 -32.82 -24.40 -14.30
CA LEU A 151 -32.88 -23.65 -15.56
C LEU A 151 -32.54 -24.55 -16.76
N ALA A 152 -31.59 -25.47 -16.60
CA ALA A 152 -31.20 -26.41 -17.66
C ALA A 152 -32.17 -27.60 -17.81
N GLY A 153 -32.97 -27.92 -16.79
CA GLY A 153 -33.82 -29.12 -16.78
C GLY A 153 -33.02 -30.40 -16.99
N SER A 154 -33.54 -31.31 -17.83
CA SER A 154 -32.88 -32.58 -18.20
C SER A 154 -31.85 -32.47 -19.32
N ALA A 155 -31.46 -31.26 -19.74
CA ALA A 155 -30.62 -31.04 -20.92
C ALA A 155 -29.20 -31.62 -20.80
N ALA A 156 -28.64 -31.73 -19.58
CA ALA A 156 -27.33 -32.32 -19.34
C ALA A 156 -27.16 -32.83 -17.90
N SER A 157 -26.26 -33.79 -17.72
CA SER A 157 -25.90 -34.38 -16.42
C SER A 157 -24.76 -33.67 -15.69
N THR A 158 -23.98 -32.82 -16.36
CA THR A 158 -22.84 -32.10 -15.79
C THR A 158 -23.09 -30.59 -15.75
N ASP A 159 -22.50 -29.89 -14.78
CA ASP A 159 -22.62 -28.43 -14.66
C ASP A 159 -22.08 -27.72 -15.92
N ALA A 160 -20.96 -28.18 -16.46
CA ALA A 160 -20.41 -27.69 -17.73
C ALA A 160 -21.39 -27.88 -18.91
N GLY A 161 -22.02 -29.05 -19.01
CA GLY A 161 -23.01 -29.31 -20.07
C GLY A 161 -24.26 -28.44 -19.93
N ARG A 162 -24.73 -28.22 -18.69
CA ARG A 162 -25.87 -27.34 -18.40
C ARG A 162 -25.56 -25.88 -18.72
N ALA A 163 -24.38 -25.39 -18.33
CA ALA A 163 -23.93 -24.04 -18.63
C ALA A 163 -23.80 -23.83 -20.14
N GLN A 164 -23.17 -24.77 -20.85
CA GLN A 164 -23.04 -24.73 -22.31
C GLN A 164 -24.42 -24.71 -22.98
N TRP A 165 -25.37 -25.52 -22.52
CA TRP A 165 -26.74 -25.53 -23.06
C TRP A 165 -27.43 -24.18 -22.87
N LEU A 166 -27.36 -23.57 -21.67
CA LEU A 166 -27.95 -22.25 -21.43
C LEU A 166 -27.31 -21.16 -22.31
N MET A 167 -26.00 -21.24 -22.59
CA MET A 167 -25.34 -20.30 -23.53
C MET A 167 -25.88 -20.45 -24.97
N THR A 168 -26.33 -21.65 -25.38
CA THR A 168 -26.96 -21.82 -26.70
C THR A 168 -28.28 -21.07 -26.84
N LEU A 169 -28.93 -20.73 -25.71
CA LEU A 169 -30.15 -19.92 -25.68
C LEU A 169 -29.89 -18.41 -25.76
N GLY A 170 -28.63 -17.98 -25.79
CA GLY A 170 -28.23 -16.59 -26.09
C GLY A 170 -27.49 -15.85 -24.98
N CYS A 171 -27.38 -16.41 -23.78
CA CYS A 171 -26.56 -15.85 -22.71
C CYS A 171 -25.07 -15.87 -23.08
N ARG A 172 -24.33 -14.77 -22.87
CA ARG A 172 -22.91 -14.72 -23.28
C ARG A 172 -21.98 -15.47 -22.35
N ALA A 173 -22.27 -15.50 -21.05
CA ALA A 173 -21.48 -16.21 -20.06
C ALA A 173 -22.30 -16.62 -18.82
N LEU A 174 -21.81 -17.62 -18.08
CA LEU A 174 -22.39 -18.04 -16.80
C LEU A 174 -21.28 -18.14 -15.75
N LEU A 175 -21.45 -17.47 -14.62
CA LEU A 175 -20.65 -17.70 -13.41
C LEU A 175 -21.42 -18.64 -12.48
N VAL A 176 -21.16 -19.94 -12.60
CA VAL A 176 -21.78 -20.96 -11.76
C VAL A 176 -21.15 -20.91 -10.37
N THR A 177 -21.97 -20.68 -9.34
CA THR A 177 -21.53 -20.54 -7.95
C THR A 177 -21.69 -21.86 -7.17
N GLY A 178 -20.69 -22.21 -6.36
CA GLY A 178 -20.64 -23.46 -5.59
C GLY A 178 -21.06 -23.34 -4.11
N THR A 179 -21.99 -22.43 -3.81
CA THR A 179 -22.33 -22.05 -2.44
C THR A 179 -22.99 -23.18 -1.64
N ASP A 180 -23.78 -24.04 -2.30
CA ASP A 180 -24.75 -24.90 -1.59
C ASP A 180 -24.37 -26.39 -1.52
N ASP A 181 -23.48 -26.88 -2.39
CA ASP A 181 -23.01 -28.27 -2.37
C ASP A 181 -21.59 -28.37 -2.97
N PRO A 182 -20.58 -28.87 -2.23
CA PRO A 182 -19.29 -29.21 -2.81
C PRO A 182 -19.50 -30.40 -3.77
N GLY A 183 -19.34 -30.18 -5.07
CA GLY A 183 -19.38 -31.28 -6.04
C GLY A 183 -18.36 -32.37 -5.68
N GLU A 184 -18.53 -33.60 -6.18
CA GLU A 184 -17.74 -34.79 -5.80
C GLU A 184 -16.20 -34.62 -5.83
N GLN A 185 -15.68 -33.58 -6.48
CA GLN A 185 -14.25 -33.27 -6.64
C GLN A 185 -13.78 -31.97 -5.93
N VAL A 186 -14.63 -31.31 -5.15
CA VAL A 186 -14.30 -30.09 -4.40
C VAL A 186 -14.21 -30.42 -2.91
N PRO A 187 -13.09 -30.09 -2.23
CA PRO A 187 -12.99 -30.25 -0.78
C PRO A 187 -14.14 -29.57 -0.04
N THR A 188 -14.65 -30.19 1.04
CA THR A 188 -15.82 -29.69 1.78
C THR A 188 -15.59 -28.35 2.48
N ASP A 189 -14.33 -28.03 2.77
CA ASP A 189 -13.87 -26.76 3.31
C ASP A 189 -13.66 -25.68 2.22
N GLN A 190 -14.05 -25.95 0.98
CA GLN A 190 -13.94 -25.01 -0.14
C GLN A 190 -15.27 -24.79 -0.86
N VAL A 191 -15.34 -23.65 -1.54
CA VAL A 191 -16.37 -23.23 -2.49
C VAL A 191 -15.69 -23.04 -3.83
N GLN A 192 -16.24 -23.63 -4.90
CA GLN A 192 -15.74 -23.43 -6.25
C GLN A 192 -16.73 -22.60 -7.07
N HIS A 193 -16.23 -21.57 -7.76
CA HIS A 193 -16.97 -20.85 -8.78
C HIS A 193 -16.35 -21.14 -10.15
N VAL A 194 -17.19 -21.28 -11.17
CA VAL A 194 -16.75 -21.55 -12.53
C VAL A 194 -17.42 -20.59 -13.50
N LEU A 195 -16.64 -19.74 -14.15
CA LEU A 195 -17.09 -18.93 -15.29
C LEU A 195 -17.03 -19.81 -16.54
N PHE A 196 -18.13 -19.89 -17.27
CA PHE A 196 -18.21 -20.44 -18.62
C PHE A 196 -18.49 -19.29 -19.59
N SER A 197 -17.63 -19.09 -20.58
CA SER A 197 -17.79 -18.10 -21.64
C SER A 197 -17.42 -18.70 -22.99
N ARG A 198 -17.66 -17.94 -24.07
CA ARG A 198 -17.21 -18.37 -25.42
C ARG A 198 -15.69 -18.46 -25.55
N GLU A 199 -14.96 -17.78 -24.67
CA GLU A 199 -13.50 -17.72 -24.66
C GLU A 199 -12.88 -18.87 -23.84
N GLY A 200 -13.70 -19.62 -23.08
CA GLY A 200 -13.26 -20.75 -22.28
C GLY A 200 -13.93 -20.80 -20.91
N SER A 201 -13.30 -21.51 -19.97
CA SER A 201 -13.76 -21.55 -18.58
C SER A 201 -12.70 -21.10 -17.60
N CYS A 202 -13.08 -20.27 -16.62
CA CYS A 202 -12.22 -19.87 -15.51
C CYS A 202 -12.75 -20.47 -14.20
N HIS A 203 -11.84 -20.92 -13.33
CA HIS A 203 -12.18 -21.62 -12.09
C HIS A 203 -11.56 -20.91 -10.91
N TRP A 204 -12.36 -20.59 -9.89
CA TRP A 204 -11.88 -20.03 -8.63
C TRP A 204 -12.28 -20.93 -7.46
N ARG A 205 -11.42 -21.00 -6.45
CA ARG A 205 -11.67 -21.73 -5.20
C ARG A 205 -11.47 -20.79 -4.02
N TRP A 206 -12.41 -20.83 -3.08
CA TRP A 206 -12.41 -20.00 -1.87
C TRP A 206 -12.57 -20.89 -0.64
N ALA A 207 -12.00 -20.49 0.49
CA ALA A 207 -12.30 -21.15 1.76
C ALA A 207 -13.79 -20.96 2.09
N ARG A 208 -14.45 -22.06 2.47
CA ARG A 208 -15.83 -22.06 2.93
C ARG A 208 -15.91 -21.41 4.31
N LEU A 209 -16.63 -20.30 4.40
CA LEU A 209 -16.83 -19.60 5.65
C LEU A 209 -17.85 -20.34 6.52
N PRO A 210 -17.65 -20.37 7.86
CA PRO A 210 -18.61 -20.97 8.77
C PRO A 210 -19.89 -20.13 8.85
N GLY A 211 -21.04 -20.79 8.85
CA GLY A 211 -22.37 -20.16 8.98
C GLY A 211 -23.14 -20.08 7.66
N HIS A 212 -24.36 -19.54 7.75
CA HIS A 212 -25.25 -19.32 6.60
C HIS A 212 -25.42 -17.82 6.38
N PHE A 213 -25.24 -17.38 5.13
CA PHE A 213 -25.31 -15.97 4.77
C PHE A 213 -26.52 -15.69 3.90
N HIS A 214 -27.30 -14.68 4.28
CA HIS A 214 -28.42 -14.18 3.50
C HIS A 214 -27.92 -13.14 2.48
N GLY A 215 -28.14 -13.39 1.19
CA GLY A 215 -27.80 -12.44 0.11
C GLY A 215 -26.34 -12.43 -0.35
N SER A 216 -25.61 -13.55 -0.23
CA SER A 216 -24.28 -13.74 -0.83
C SER A 216 -24.32 -13.63 -2.37
N GLY A 217 -25.30 -14.27 -3.03
CA GLY A 217 -25.50 -14.19 -4.48
C GLY A 217 -25.81 -12.77 -4.98
N CYS A 218 -26.73 -12.06 -4.30
CA CYS A 218 -27.05 -10.67 -4.64
C CYS A 218 -25.83 -9.76 -4.53
N THR A 219 -25.01 -9.95 -3.49
CA THR A 219 -23.76 -9.19 -3.29
C THR A 219 -22.78 -9.42 -4.45
N LEU A 220 -22.62 -10.67 -4.88
CA LEU A 220 -21.75 -11.04 -6.00
C LEU A 220 -22.23 -10.42 -7.32
N ALA A 221 -23.51 -10.58 -7.65
CA ALA A 221 -24.07 -10.07 -8.90
C ALA A 221 -24.05 -8.54 -8.97
N ALA A 222 -24.34 -7.85 -7.85
CA ALA A 222 -24.30 -6.40 -7.77
C ALA A 222 -22.87 -5.84 -7.88
N ALA A 223 -21.90 -6.47 -7.21
CA ALA A 223 -20.49 -6.11 -7.35
C ALA A 223 -20.00 -6.32 -8.79
N LEU A 224 -20.36 -7.44 -9.42
CA LEU A 224 -20.04 -7.73 -10.82
C LEU A 224 -20.62 -6.67 -11.77
N ALA A 225 -21.87 -6.25 -11.58
CA ALA A 225 -22.48 -5.19 -12.38
C ALA A 225 -21.72 -3.86 -12.23
N ALA A 226 -21.32 -3.49 -11.01
CA ALA A 226 -20.54 -2.27 -10.76
C ALA A 226 -19.14 -2.30 -11.42
N ARG A 227 -18.50 -3.48 -11.46
CA ARG A 227 -17.18 -3.67 -12.11
C ARG A 227 -17.27 -3.59 -13.63
N LEU A 228 -18.29 -4.22 -14.21
CA LEU A 228 -18.57 -4.11 -15.64
C LEU A 228 -18.93 -2.67 -16.06
N ALA A 229 -19.66 -1.93 -15.20
CA ALA A 229 -19.98 -0.52 -15.42
C ALA A 229 -18.74 0.39 -15.47
N GLN A 230 -17.60 -0.06 -14.90
CA GLN A 230 -16.31 0.63 -14.94
C GLN A 230 -15.47 0.25 -16.16
N GLY A 231 -15.94 -0.65 -17.01
CA GLY A 231 -15.23 -1.10 -18.21
C GLY A 231 -14.22 -2.22 -17.95
N GLU A 232 -14.28 -2.90 -16.80
CA GLU A 232 -13.46 -4.09 -16.55
C GLU A 232 -13.84 -5.23 -17.50
N SER A 233 -12.87 -6.07 -17.86
CA SER A 233 -13.15 -7.28 -18.65
C SER A 233 -13.94 -8.29 -17.83
N LEU A 234 -14.70 -9.17 -18.50
CA LEU A 234 -15.60 -10.11 -17.82
C LEU A 234 -14.91 -10.98 -16.77
N ALA A 235 -13.73 -11.51 -17.08
CA ALA A 235 -12.97 -12.36 -16.16
C ALA A 235 -12.46 -11.58 -14.94
N VAL A 236 -11.93 -10.36 -15.16
CA VAL A 236 -11.45 -9.48 -14.09
C VAL A 236 -12.61 -9.03 -13.20
N ALA A 237 -13.73 -8.64 -13.80
CA ALA A 237 -14.94 -8.25 -13.07
C ALA A 237 -15.49 -9.41 -12.22
N CYS A 238 -15.47 -10.65 -12.73
CA CYS A 238 -15.84 -11.85 -11.96
C CYS A 238 -14.91 -12.10 -10.78
N GLU A 239 -13.60 -11.96 -10.97
CA GLU A 239 -12.62 -12.13 -9.90
C GLU A 239 -12.77 -11.07 -8.81
N GLN A 240 -12.80 -9.79 -9.18
CA GLN A 240 -12.95 -8.67 -8.24
C GLN A 240 -14.28 -8.73 -7.47
N ALA A 241 -15.37 -9.11 -8.14
CA ALA A 241 -16.67 -9.28 -7.48
C ALA A 241 -16.67 -10.43 -6.46
N GLN A 242 -15.97 -11.53 -6.75
CA GLN A 242 -15.82 -12.65 -5.81
C GLN A 242 -14.96 -12.25 -4.60
N VAL A 243 -13.84 -11.54 -4.82
CA VAL A 243 -12.99 -11.00 -3.73
C VAL A 243 -13.82 -10.13 -2.79
N PHE A 244 -14.55 -9.16 -3.34
CA PHE A 244 -15.41 -8.26 -2.58
C PHE A 244 -16.47 -9.04 -1.80
N THR A 245 -17.13 -9.99 -2.45
CA THR A 245 -18.18 -10.80 -1.83
C THR A 245 -17.64 -11.62 -0.67
N TRP A 246 -16.49 -12.29 -0.86
CA TRP A 246 -15.87 -13.07 0.19
C TRP A 246 -15.52 -12.21 1.41
N GLN A 247 -14.94 -11.02 1.19
CA GLN A 247 -14.65 -10.07 2.26
C GLN A 247 -15.92 -9.60 2.99
N ALA A 248 -16.98 -9.25 2.24
CA ALA A 248 -18.26 -8.85 2.82
C ALA A 248 -18.88 -9.97 3.67
N LEU A 249 -18.67 -11.24 3.30
CA LEU A 249 -19.11 -12.40 4.08
C LEU A 249 -18.24 -12.63 5.33
N VAL A 250 -16.91 -12.49 5.24
CA VAL A 250 -15.99 -12.61 6.38
C VAL A 250 -16.35 -11.62 7.49
N ASP A 251 -16.67 -10.38 7.10
CA ASP A 251 -17.06 -9.31 8.01
C ASP A 251 -18.57 -9.25 8.25
N GLY A 252 -19.27 -10.26 7.77
CA GLY A 252 -20.70 -10.42 7.95
C GLY A 252 -21.06 -10.43 9.43
N TRP A 253 -22.26 -9.96 9.72
CA TRP A 253 -22.75 -9.81 11.08
C TRP A 253 -24.14 -10.41 11.20
N GLN A 254 -24.49 -10.88 12.38
CA GLN A 254 -25.74 -11.61 12.61
C GLN A 254 -26.72 -10.69 13.36
N PRO A 255 -27.70 -10.05 12.69
CA PRO A 255 -28.70 -9.21 13.36
C PRO A 255 -29.68 -9.99 14.24
N GLY A 256 -29.80 -11.31 14.06
CA GLY A 256 -30.71 -12.20 14.79
C GLY A 256 -30.14 -13.61 14.94
N GLU A 257 -30.96 -14.60 15.33
CA GLU A 257 -30.48 -15.96 15.67
C GLU A 257 -30.25 -16.89 14.46
N HIS A 258 -30.45 -16.41 13.23
CA HIS A 258 -30.48 -17.25 12.02
C HIS A 258 -29.34 -16.95 11.06
N GLN A 259 -29.58 -16.32 9.90
CA GLN A 259 -28.53 -16.08 8.91
C GLN A 259 -27.75 -14.79 9.22
N SER A 260 -26.47 -14.79 8.88
CA SER A 260 -25.61 -13.60 8.87
C SER A 260 -25.86 -12.76 7.62
N LEU A 261 -25.74 -11.44 7.73
CA LEU A 261 -25.80 -10.52 6.60
C LEU A 261 -24.38 -10.11 6.19
N PRO A 262 -24.05 -10.11 4.88
CA PRO A 262 -22.79 -9.54 4.40
C PRO A 262 -22.65 -8.07 4.81
N ARG A 263 -21.48 -7.68 5.33
CA ARG A 263 -21.16 -6.28 5.60
C ARG A 263 -20.58 -5.66 4.35
N ARG A 264 -21.37 -4.85 3.64
CA ARG A 264 -21.03 -4.29 2.32
C ARG A 264 -20.49 -2.86 2.40
N VAL A 265 -21.03 -2.07 3.33
CA VAL A 265 -20.67 -0.67 3.58
C VAL A 265 -20.08 -0.49 4.98
N GLY A 266 -19.32 0.58 5.19
CA GLY A 266 -18.68 0.87 6.48
C GLY A 266 -17.36 0.14 6.73
N HIS A 267 -16.80 -0.47 5.68
CA HIS A 267 -15.40 -0.84 5.67
C HIS A 267 -14.54 0.42 5.68
N ARG A 268 -13.59 0.51 6.61
CA ARG A 268 -12.26 0.99 6.22
C ARG A 268 -11.87 0.04 5.09
N LEU A 269 -11.67 0.50 3.86
CA LEU A 269 -11.06 -0.33 2.82
C LEU A 269 -9.67 -0.76 3.32
N GLY A 270 -9.65 -1.87 4.07
CA GLY A 270 -8.50 -2.66 4.47
C GLY A 270 -8.22 -3.71 3.41
N PRO A 271 -7.03 -4.33 3.43
CA PRO A 271 -6.51 -5.09 2.30
C PRO A 271 -7.33 -6.37 2.07
N THR A 272 -7.40 -6.80 0.81
CA THR A 272 -7.70 -8.18 0.39
C THR A 272 -6.93 -9.20 1.28
N PHE A 273 -7.63 -10.12 1.97
CA PHE A 273 -7.01 -11.01 2.97
C PHE A 273 -6.91 -12.50 2.60
N ASP A 274 -5.83 -13.05 3.17
CA ASP A 274 -5.16 -14.36 3.22
C ASP A 274 -6.01 -15.56 3.69
N LEU A 275 -5.85 -16.72 3.03
CA LEU A 275 -6.51 -18.02 3.25
C LEU A 275 -5.71 -18.94 4.21
N SER A 276 -5.21 -18.44 5.34
CA SER A 276 -4.54 -19.28 6.35
C SER A 276 -5.25 -19.23 7.71
N GLY A 277 -5.97 -20.31 8.02
CA GLY A 277 -6.77 -20.43 9.24
C GLY A 277 -5.94 -20.37 10.52
N SER A 278 -6.26 -19.42 11.40
CA SER A 278 -5.93 -19.52 12.83
C SER A 278 -6.97 -18.77 13.68
N LYS A 279 -7.23 -19.32 14.86
CA LYS A 279 -8.39 -19.05 15.74
C LYS A 279 -8.37 -17.64 16.36
N ARG A 280 -9.51 -16.96 16.37
CA ARG A 280 -9.76 -15.70 17.10
C ARG A 280 -9.81 -15.93 18.63
N PRO A 281 -9.23 -15.04 19.47
CA PRO A 281 -9.64 -14.87 20.85
C PRO A 281 -10.82 -13.88 20.97
N SER A 282 -11.67 -14.13 21.96
CA SER A 282 -12.88 -13.37 22.30
C SER A 282 -12.55 -12.00 22.90
N LEU A 283 -13.15 -10.94 22.34
CA LEU A 283 -13.15 -9.60 22.92
C LEU A 283 -14.47 -9.32 23.63
N GLY A 284 -14.37 -8.95 24.90
CA GLY A 284 -15.46 -8.75 25.84
C GLY A 284 -16.39 -7.59 25.51
N ARG A 285 -17.63 -7.75 25.98
CA ARG A 285 -18.72 -6.76 25.95
C ARG A 285 -18.27 -5.40 26.46
N ARG A 286 -18.49 -4.34 25.67
CA ARG A 286 -18.62 -2.98 26.17
C ARG A 286 -20.09 -2.56 26.14
N THR A 287 -20.62 -2.30 27.32
CA THR A 287 -21.94 -1.75 27.62
C THR A 287 -21.93 -0.22 27.53
N GLY A 288 -23.04 0.36 27.10
CA GLY A 288 -23.48 1.69 27.53
C GLY A 288 -23.05 2.87 26.66
N TRP A 289 -23.93 3.29 25.75
CA TRP A 289 -23.99 4.68 25.29
C TRP A 289 -24.49 5.54 26.46
N SER A 290 -23.71 6.53 26.88
CA SER A 290 -24.17 7.61 27.76
C SER A 290 -23.88 8.94 27.07
N SER A 291 -24.95 9.65 26.74
CA SER A 291 -24.94 11.02 26.23
C SER A 291 -25.06 11.99 27.41
N PRO A 292 -24.34 13.11 27.44
CA PRO A 292 -24.71 14.27 28.23
C PRO A 292 -25.26 15.35 27.29
N LEU A 293 -26.59 15.44 27.19
CA LEU A 293 -27.26 16.66 26.73
C LEU A 293 -27.68 17.44 27.98
N SER A 294 -27.02 18.57 28.18
CA SER A 294 -27.29 19.53 29.25
C SER A 294 -28.55 20.34 28.99
N ASP A 295 -29.24 20.62 30.08
CA ASP A 295 -30.45 21.40 30.23
C ASP A 295 -30.46 22.74 29.48
N HIS A 296 -31.48 22.93 28.64
CA HIS A 296 -32.18 24.20 28.57
C HIS A 296 -33.68 23.96 28.38
N ARG A 297 -34.42 24.17 29.48
CA ARG A 297 -35.87 24.30 29.50
C ARG A 297 -36.29 25.56 28.74
N MET A 298 -37.27 25.43 27.87
CA MET A 298 -38.24 26.49 27.58
C MET A 298 -39.63 25.87 27.69
N GLU A 299 -40.35 26.28 28.73
CA GLU A 299 -41.76 26.01 28.93
C GLU A 299 -42.61 26.84 27.96
N GLY A 300 -43.74 26.28 27.51
CA GLY A 300 -44.88 27.09 27.08
C GLY A 300 -45.69 26.54 25.91
N GLY A 301 -46.91 26.09 26.21
CA GLY A 301 -48.05 26.24 25.29
C GLY A 301 -48.55 24.98 24.59
N ALA A 302 -49.49 24.29 25.22
CA ALA A 302 -50.33 23.28 24.57
C ALA A 302 -51.42 23.94 23.71
N SER A 303 -51.56 23.51 22.46
CA SER A 303 -52.86 23.46 21.75
C SER A 303 -52.82 22.34 20.68
N LYS A 304 -53.85 21.49 20.66
CA LYS A 304 -54.12 20.46 19.63
C LYS A 304 -55.14 21.03 18.61
N PRO A 305 -55.62 20.24 17.62
CA PRO A 305 -55.00 19.91 16.35
C PRO A 305 -55.85 20.47 15.17
N GLY A 306 -55.22 21.04 14.14
CA GLY A 306 -55.93 21.56 12.96
C GLY A 306 -55.53 20.81 11.70
N GLU A 307 -56.53 20.37 10.93
CA GLU A 307 -56.47 19.54 9.74
C GLU A 307 -55.60 20.14 8.61
N LEU A 308 -54.88 19.27 7.91
CA LEU A 308 -54.21 19.56 6.64
C LEU A 308 -55.21 19.49 5.50
N THR A 309 -55.42 20.58 4.75
CA THR A 309 -55.87 20.52 3.36
C THR A 309 -55.14 21.54 2.49
N GLU A 310 -54.82 21.04 1.28
CA GLU A 310 -54.45 21.66 0.00
C GLU A 310 -54.12 23.16 -0.04
N ASP A 311 -52.86 23.49 -0.34
CA ASP A 311 -52.50 24.11 -1.62
C ASP A 311 -50.99 24.33 -1.73
N ASN A 312 -50.39 23.60 -2.65
CA ASN A 312 -49.01 23.77 -3.07
C ASN A 312 -48.98 24.88 -4.13
N ARG A 313 -48.25 26.00 -3.93
CA ARG A 313 -47.69 26.83 -5.03
C ARG A 313 -46.73 27.97 -4.59
N ILE A 314 -45.49 27.86 -5.10
CA ILE A 314 -44.61 28.85 -5.77
C ILE A 314 -43.71 29.79 -4.91
N PHE A 315 -42.39 29.81 -5.20
CA PHE A 315 -41.61 30.90 -5.86
C PHE A 315 -40.07 30.62 -5.82
N THR A 316 -39.45 30.26 -6.98
CA THR A 316 -38.49 31.02 -7.85
C THR A 316 -36.99 30.84 -7.53
N ALA A 317 -36.01 30.90 -8.45
CA ALA A 317 -35.78 31.67 -9.70
C ALA A 317 -34.81 30.91 -10.66
N SER A 318 -34.93 30.90 -12.01
CA SER A 318 -34.52 31.89 -13.06
C SER A 318 -33.00 32.21 -13.13
N ALA A 319 -32.23 32.32 -14.24
CA ALA A 319 -32.15 31.80 -15.62
C ALA A 319 -30.89 32.41 -16.33
N LYS A 320 -30.42 31.79 -17.44
CA LYS A 320 -29.54 32.26 -18.58
C LYS A 320 -27.99 32.19 -18.41
N VAL A 321 -27.21 31.34 -19.11
CA VAL A 321 -26.84 31.16 -20.56
C VAL A 321 -25.77 32.14 -21.07
N ILE A 322 -24.59 31.64 -21.55
CA ILE A 322 -23.82 32.07 -22.75
C ILE A 322 -22.93 30.91 -23.28
N GLN A 323 -22.97 30.64 -24.60
CA GLN A 323 -22.08 29.78 -25.41
C GLN A 323 -20.87 30.55 -25.98
N TYR A 324 -19.75 29.87 -26.30
CA TYR A 324 -19.08 29.90 -27.63
C TYR A 324 -17.95 28.86 -27.72
N SER A 325 -17.81 28.25 -28.91
CA SER A 325 -17.03 27.07 -29.30
C SER A 325 -15.60 27.38 -29.78
N ILE A 326 -14.62 26.45 -29.68
CA ILE A 326 -13.44 26.37 -30.58
C ILE A 326 -13.00 24.90 -30.81
N HIS A 327 -12.96 24.54 -32.09
CA HIS A 327 -12.32 23.49 -32.90
C HIS A 327 -11.70 22.19 -32.33
N SER A 328 -12.10 21.11 -33.02
CA SER A 328 -11.47 19.81 -33.19
C SER A 328 -10.06 19.87 -33.82
N LEU A 329 -9.19 18.97 -33.37
CA LEU A 329 -8.07 18.44 -34.16
C LEU A 329 -8.14 16.91 -34.11
N ASP A 330 -8.48 16.37 -35.27
CA ASP A 330 -8.35 15.03 -35.77
C ASP A 330 -6.89 14.76 -36.20
N GLY A 331 -6.40 13.54 -35.95
CA GLY A 331 -5.02 13.18 -36.24
C GLY A 331 -4.72 11.70 -35.97
N SER A 332 -5.04 10.90 -36.98
CA SER A 332 -4.66 9.51 -37.21
C SER A 332 -3.24 9.10 -36.76
N GLY A 333 -3.13 7.91 -36.15
CA GLY A 333 -1.86 7.20 -35.99
C GLY A 333 -2.09 5.76 -35.53
N GLU A 334 -2.11 4.82 -36.48
CA GLU A 334 -2.17 3.37 -36.24
C GLU A 334 -0.99 2.90 -35.38
N ILE A 335 -1.27 2.05 -34.38
CA ILE A 335 -0.26 1.18 -33.77
C ILE A 335 -0.64 -0.26 -34.11
N LEU A 336 0.19 -0.86 -34.96
CA LEU A 336 0.15 -2.25 -35.39
C LEU A 336 0.32 -3.19 -34.18
N PHE A 337 -0.76 -3.83 -33.74
CA PHE A 337 -0.69 -5.06 -32.93
C PHE A 337 -0.66 -6.26 -33.87
N ASN A 338 0.42 -7.05 -33.77
CA ASN A 338 0.58 -8.33 -34.48
C ASN A 338 0.35 -9.47 -33.47
N PRO A 339 -0.80 -10.15 -33.46
CA PRO A 339 -1.02 -11.27 -32.56
C PRO A 339 -0.58 -12.57 -33.25
N SER A 340 0.62 -13.07 -32.91
CA SER A 340 0.87 -14.50 -33.07
C SER A 340 0.27 -15.23 -31.87
N VAL A 341 -0.84 -15.92 -32.14
CA VAL A 341 -1.52 -16.88 -31.26
C VAL A 341 -0.49 -17.77 -30.53
N ARG A 342 -0.52 -17.78 -29.20
CA ARG A 342 0.11 -18.81 -28.36
C ARG A 342 -0.98 -19.44 -27.52
N ASP A 343 -1.00 -20.77 -27.55
CA ASP A 343 -1.94 -21.65 -26.84
C ASP A 343 -2.14 -21.22 -25.37
N CYS A 344 -3.40 -20.95 -25.00
CA CYS A 344 -3.78 -20.61 -23.62
C CYS A 344 -4.06 -21.88 -22.81
N ASN A 345 -2.99 -22.48 -22.28
CA ASN A 345 -3.05 -23.30 -21.07
C ASN A 345 -2.13 -22.63 -20.05
N GLU A 346 -2.64 -22.44 -18.81
CA GLU A 346 -2.02 -21.77 -17.64
C GLU A 346 -2.33 -20.26 -17.49
N VAL A 347 -3.14 -19.92 -16.47
CA VAL A 347 -3.19 -18.56 -15.91
C VAL A 347 -1.91 -18.40 -15.08
N PHE A 348 -0.87 -17.81 -15.68
CA PHE A 348 0.36 -17.51 -14.96
C PHE A 348 0.12 -16.31 -14.03
N MET A 349 0.01 -16.53 -12.71
CA MET A 349 0.41 -15.51 -11.74
C MET A 349 1.84 -15.10 -12.10
N THR A 350 2.07 -13.82 -12.42
CA THR A 350 3.41 -13.40 -12.83
C THR A 350 4.32 -13.44 -11.61
N THR A 351 5.29 -14.35 -11.61
CA THR A 351 6.18 -14.54 -10.46
C THR A 351 7.22 -13.43 -10.36
N SER A 352 7.83 -13.26 -9.18
CA SER A 352 8.96 -12.34 -9.01
C SER A 352 10.09 -12.64 -10.01
N ALA A 353 10.31 -13.92 -10.32
CA ALA A 353 11.30 -14.35 -11.31
C ALA A 353 10.96 -13.88 -12.73
N GLN A 354 9.69 -13.99 -13.14
CA GLN A 354 9.22 -13.52 -14.45
C GLN A 354 9.29 -11.99 -14.56
N LEU A 355 8.90 -11.26 -13.51
CA LEU A 355 9.03 -9.80 -13.48
C LEU A 355 10.50 -9.36 -13.54
N PHE A 356 11.40 -10.07 -12.85
CA PHE A 356 12.83 -9.77 -12.91
C PHE A 356 13.42 -10.00 -14.31
N GLU A 357 13.02 -11.08 -14.97
CA GLU A 357 13.41 -11.36 -16.36
C GLU A 357 12.93 -10.25 -17.31
N GLN A 358 11.66 -9.83 -17.17
CA GLN A 358 11.09 -8.74 -17.95
C GLN A 358 11.80 -7.41 -17.69
N ALA A 359 12.01 -7.06 -16.42
CA ALA A 359 12.73 -5.84 -16.02
C ALA A 359 14.14 -5.78 -16.59
N SER A 360 14.84 -6.93 -16.61
CA SER A 360 16.21 -7.04 -17.13
C SER A 360 16.35 -6.71 -18.63
N ARG A 361 15.24 -6.66 -19.38
CA ARG A 361 15.25 -6.27 -20.81
C ARG A 361 15.47 -4.76 -21.01
N HIS A 362 15.03 -3.95 -20.06
CA HIS A 362 15.01 -2.48 -20.21
C HIS A 362 15.65 -1.71 -19.05
N ILE A 363 15.92 -2.38 -17.93
CA ILE A 363 16.52 -1.78 -16.73
C ILE A 363 17.87 -2.48 -16.49
N PRO A 364 19.00 -1.75 -16.38
CA PRO A 364 20.30 -2.35 -16.13
C PRO A 364 20.30 -3.23 -14.87
N GLY A 365 20.59 -4.53 -15.04
CA GLY A 365 20.53 -5.51 -13.95
C GLY A 365 19.12 -5.75 -13.38
N GLY A 366 18.07 -5.35 -14.10
CA GLY A 366 16.67 -5.51 -13.72
C GLY A 366 16.18 -4.62 -12.58
N VAL A 367 16.97 -3.64 -12.14
CA VAL A 367 16.65 -2.81 -10.96
C VAL A 367 17.09 -1.35 -11.09
N ASN A 368 16.34 -0.44 -10.44
CA ASN A 368 16.70 0.99 -10.35
C ASN A 368 17.66 1.32 -9.19
N SER A 369 18.04 0.32 -8.39
CA SER A 369 19.01 0.47 -7.29
C SER A 369 19.78 -0.85 -7.12
N PRO A 370 21.13 -0.86 -7.18
CA PRO A 370 21.91 -2.10 -7.31
C PRO A 370 21.64 -3.17 -6.24
N VAL A 371 21.51 -2.77 -4.97
CA VAL A 371 21.27 -3.72 -3.85
C VAL A 371 19.98 -4.52 -4.00
N ARG A 372 18.99 -3.99 -4.75
CA ARG A 372 17.71 -4.67 -4.98
C ARG A 372 17.83 -5.85 -5.93
N ALA A 373 18.94 -6.01 -6.66
CA ALA A 373 19.14 -7.11 -7.60
C ALA A 373 19.43 -8.46 -6.92
N PHE A 374 19.61 -8.46 -5.59
CA PHE A 374 19.99 -9.66 -4.82
C PHE A 374 21.29 -10.30 -5.34
N LYS A 375 22.21 -9.46 -5.84
CA LYS A 375 23.48 -9.92 -6.40
C LYS A 375 24.27 -10.66 -5.32
N GLY A 376 24.66 -11.90 -5.61
CA GLY A 376 25.36 -12.78 -4.67
C GLY A 376 24.45 -13.62 -3.77
N LEU A 377 23.12 -13.43 -3.80
CA LEU A 377 22.17 -14.25 -3.03
C LEU A 377 21.71 -15.52 -3.76
N HIS A 378 22.13 -15.72 -5.02
CA HIS A 378 21.82 -16.89 -5.86
C HIS A 378 20.32 -17.17 -6.05
N ARG A 379 19.49 -16.13 -5.97
CA ARG A 379 18.04 -16.20 -6.24
C ARG A 379 17.58 -14.87 -6.86
N PRO A 380 16.48 -14.87 -7.64
CA PRO A 380 15.91 -13.61 -8.11
C PRO A 380 15.41 -12.76 -6.93
N PRO A 381 15.41 -11.43 -7.07
CA PRO A 381 14.82 -10.55 -6.07
C PRO A 381 13.30 -10.73 -6.00
N VAL A 382 12.74 -10.46 -4.82
CA VAL A 382 11.30 -10.51 -4.58
C VAL A 382 10.67 -9.20 -5.02
N PHE A 383 9.62 -9.27 -5.84
CA PHE A 383 8.86 -8.10 -6.29
C PHE A 383 7.72 -7.84 -5.31
N MET A 384 7.70 -6.66 -4.70
CA MET A 384 6.67 -6.27 -3.73
C MET A 384 5.48 -5.63 -4.44
N GLU A 385 4.27 -6.04 -4.07
CA GLU A 385 3.01 -5.48 -4.56
C GLU A 385 2.47 -4.42 -3.61
N ARG A 386 2.51 -4.68 -2.29
CA ARG A 386 2.00 -3.75 -1.27
C ARG A 386 2.74 -3.88 0.06
N ALA A 387 2.54 -2.89 0.93
CA ALA A 387 3.12 -2.85 2.27
C ALA A 387 2.15 -2.23 3.27
N GLN A 388 2.10 -2.74 4.50
CA GLN A 388 1.26 -2.19 5.58
C GLN A 388 1.79 -2.56 6.96
N GLY A 389 1.88 -1.60 7.87
CA GLY A 389 2.39 -1.81 9.22
C GLY A 389 3.84 -2.30 9.20
N ALA A 390 4.13 -3.43 9.86
CA ALA A 390 5.43 -4.06 9.86
C ALA A 390 5.66 -5.04 8.68
N TYR A 391 4.79 -5.04 7.66
CA TYR A 391 4.80 -6.08 6.64
C TYR A 391 4.95 -5.60 5.20
N LEU A 392 5.65 -6.42 4.40
CA LEU A 392 5.66 -6.41 2.94
C LEU A 392 4.86 -7.60 2.40
N PHE A 393 4.27 -7.43 1.22
CA PHE A 393 3.52 -8.47 0.51
C PHE A 393 4.00 -8.51 -0.94
N ASP A 394 4.50 -9.66 -1.38
CA ASP A 394 4.99 -9.84 -2.74
C ASP A 394 3.88 -10.08 -3.77
N VAL A 395 4.25 -10.03 -5.05
CA VAL A 395 3.35 -10.29 -6.20
C VAL A 395 2.81 -11.73 -6.24
N GLU A 396 3.39 -12.63 -5.44
CA GLU A 396 2.97 -14.04 -5.29
C GLU A 396 2.08 -14.23 -4.03
N GLY A 397 1.79 -13.14 -3.30
CA GLY A 397 0.92 -13.11 -2.13
C GLY A 397 1.61 -13.45 -0.80
N LYS A 398 2.92 -13.70 -0.79
CA LYS A 398 3.66 -14.01 0.45
C LYS A 398 3.87 -12.76 1.28
N ARG A 399 3.58 -12.87 2.58
CA ARG A 399 3.79 -11.82 3.58
C ARG A 399 5.15 -11.97 4.27
N TYR A 400 5.80 -10.84 4.53
CA TYR A 400 7.08 -10.78 5.23
C TYR A 400 7.05 -9.76 6.38
N VAL A 401 7.59 -10.11 7.55
CA VAL A 401 7.99 -9.10 8.57
C VAL A 401 9.16 -8.31 8.01
N ASP A 402 9.07 -6.99 7.97
CA ASP A 402 10.03 -6.13 7.26
C ASP A 402 10.95 -5.35 8.20
N TYR A 403 12.24 -5.67 8.13
CA TYR A 403 13.31 -4.95 8.82
C TYR A 403 14.15 -4.05 7.89
N VAL A 404 13.73 -3.88 6.64
CA VAL A 404 14.30 -2.89 5.71
C VAL A 404 13.56 -1.56 5.85
N GLY A 405 12.24 -1.56 5.97
CA GLY A 405 11.46 -0.33 6.18
C GLY A 405 11.72 0.72 5.10
N SER A 406 11.82 0.28 3.83
CA SER A 406 12.27 1.07 2.67
C SER A 406 13.64 1.74 2.86
N TRP A 407 14.56 1.05 3.54
CA TRP A 407 15.91 1.50 3.92
C TRP A 407 15.93 2.58 4.99
N GLY A 408 14.88 2.70 5.82
CA GLY A 408 14.83 3.60 6.97
C GLY A 408 13.59 4.53 7.12
N PRO A 409 12.94 5.05 6.06
CA PRO A 409 11.85 6.02 6.19
C PRO A 409 10.64 5.56 7.01
N MET A 410 10.34 4.26 6.98
CA MET A 410 9.10 3.69 7.52
C MET A 410 9.16 3.46 9.04
N ILE A 411 9.58 4.47 9.80
CA ILE A 411 9.77 4.38 11.26
C ILE A 411 8.46 4.16 12.03
N THR A 412 7.31 4.59 11.50
CA THR A 412 5.98 4.26 12.06
C THR A 412 5.31 3.07 11.37
N GLY A 413 6.03 2.39 10.46
CA GLY A 413 5.51 1.32 9.61
C GLY A 413 5.01 1.82 8.26
N HIS A 414 4.70 0.88 7.38
CA HIS A 414 4.20 1.14 6.03
C HIS A 414 2.74 1.56 6.06
N ALA A 415 2.36 2.41 5.09
CA ALA A 415 0.97 2.85 4.91
C ALA A 415 0.34 3.42 6.19
N ASP A 416 1.13 4.18 6.96
CA ASP A 416 0.65 4.89 8.15
C ASP A 416 -0.57 5.76 7.79
N PRO A 417 -1.72 5.56 8.45
CA PRO A 417 -2.97 6.22 8.06
C PRO A 417 -2.91 7.74 8.16
N ASP A 418 -2.14 8.29 9.10
CA ASP A 418 -2.02 9.74 9.29
C ASP A 418 -1.14 10.35 8.20
N VAL A 419 -0.03 9.66 7.86
CA VAL A 419 0.87 10.08 6.76
C VAL A 419 0.15 9.98 5.41
N LEU A 420 -0.55 8.87 5.14
CA LEU A 420 -1.35 8.72 3.92
C LEU A 420 -2.50 9.73 3.85
N GLY A 421 -3.14 10.02 5.00
CA GLY A 421 -4.17 11.05 5.10
C GLY A 421 -3.64 12.43 4.68
N ALA A 422 -2.48 12.84 5.22
CA ALA A 422 -1.84 14.10 4.88
C ALA A 422 -1.46 14.20 3.39
N VAL A 423 -0.97 13.12 2.79
CA VAL A 423 -0.67 13.07 1.35
C VAL A 423 -1.94 13.19 0.52
N ARG A 424 -3.00 12.45 0.85
CA ARG A 424 -4.29 12.50 0.14
C ARG A 424 -4.91 13.89 0.19
N GLU A 425 -4.91 14.54 1.36
CA GLU A 425 -5.44 15.91 1.49
C GLU A 425 -4.65 16.92 0.65
N ARG A 426 -3.36 16.66 0.43
CA ARG A 426 -2.51 17.53 -0.37
C ARG A 426 -2.62 17.26 -1.87
N LEU A 427 -2.97 16.04 -2.27
CA LEU A 427 -3.08 15.60 -3.66
C LEU A 427 -4.04 16.48 -4.48
N ASP A 428 -5.22 16.78 -3.94
CA ASP A 428 -6.26 17.59 -4.61
C ASP A 428 -5.82 19.04 -4.86
N LYS A 429 -4.77 19.49 -4.18
CA LYS A 429 -4.21 20.85 -4.30
C LYS A 429 -3.10 20.92 -5.37
N GLY A 430 -2.70 19.79 -5.96
CA GLY A 430 -1.67 19.69 -7.00
C GLY A 430 -0.35 19.07 -6.52
N LEU A 431 0.36 18.40 -7.44
CA LEU A 431 1.58 17.64 -7.14
C LEU A 431 2.82 18.52 -6.90
N SER A 432 2.95 19.63 -7.63
CA SER A 432 4.07 20.58 -7.56
C SER A 432 3.67 21.90 -8.21
N PHE A 433 4.34 23.00 -7.82
CA PHE A 433 4.03 24.35 -8.31
C PHE A 433 5.23 25.11 -8.91
N GLY A 434 6.47 24.70 -8.64
CA GLY A 434 7.66 25.43 -9.07
C GLY A 434 7.81 26.83 -8.44
N THR A 435 7.15 27.07 -7.31
CA THR A 435 7.15 28.33 -6.54
C THR A 435 7.03 28.01 -5.05
N PRO A 436 7.49 28.90 -4.13
CA PRO A 436 7.39 28.65 -2.69
C PRO A 436 5.97 28.41 -2.18
N THR A 437 5.86 27.59 -1.15
CA THR A 437 4.63 27.23 -0.46
C THR A 437 4.77 27.32 1.07
N ALA A 438 3.67 27.60 1.77
CA ALA A 438 3.70 27.72 3.24
C ALA A 438 4.15 26.44 3.96
N ILE A 439 3.89 25.26 3.37
CA ILE A 439 4.25 23.97 3.97
C ILE A 439 5.77 23.74 4.00
N GLU A 440 6.51 24.37 3.10
CA GLU A 440 7.99 24.35 3.14
C GLU A 440 8.51 25.10 4.37
N THR A 441 7.91 26.26 4.70
CA THR A 441 8.24 27.02 5.92
C THR A 441 7.93 26.20 7.16
N THR A 442 6.76 25.56 7.23
CA THR A 442 6.39 24.70 8.36
C THR A 442 7.37 23.54 8.55
N MET A 443 7.78 22.89 7.47
CA MET A 443 8.78 21.82 7.53
C MET A 443 10.14 22.33 8.02
N ALA A 444 10.59 23.47 7.50
CA ALA A 444 11.87 24.08 7.91
C ALA A 444 11.87 24.42 9.40
N ASP A 445 10.83 25.09 9.89
CA ASP A 445 10.66 25.43 11.31
C ASP A 445 10.66 24.17 12.19
N LEU A 446 9.96 23.12 11.76
CA LEU A 446 9.88 21.85 12.49
C LEU A 446 11.25 21.17 12.60
N ILE A 447 12.01 21.08 11.50
CA ILE A 447 13.35 20.50 11.50
C ILE A 447 14.28 21.30 12.42
N CYS A 448 14.31 22.63 12.28
CA CYS A 448 15.15 23.51 13.10
C CYS A 448 14.78 23.42 14.61
N HIS A 449 13.50 23.23 14.92
CA HIS A 449 13.05 23.02 16.30
C HIS A 449 13.52 21.68 16.87
N MET A 450 13.41 20.60 16.10
CA MET A 450 13.74 19.25 16.57
C MET A 450 15.24 18.96 16.59
N ILE A 451 16.03 19.65 15.75
CA ILE A 451 17.50 19.51 15.67
C ILE A 451 18.13 20.91 15.78
N PRO A 452 18.43 21.39 16.99
CA PRO A 452 18.85 22.77 17.22
C PRO A 452 20.17 23.20 16.59
N SER A 453 21.03 22.26 16.15
CA SER A 453 22.23 22.60 15.37
C SER A 453 21.90 23.15 13.98
N ILE A 454 20.69 22.90 13.49
CA ILE A 454 20.17 23.36 12.21
C ILE A 454 19.45 24.69 12.43
N GLU A 455 20.18 25.79 12.29
CA GLU A 455 19.63 27.15 12.38
C GLU A 455 18.95 27.61 11.08
N MET A 456 19.39 27.04 9.95
CA MET A 456 18.80 27.19 8.63
C MET A 456 18.87 25.85 7.88
N VAL A 457 17.86 25.55 7.07
CA VAL A 457 17.77 24.30 6.31
C VAL A 457 17.33 24.55 4.87
N ARG A 458 17.82 23.70 3.96
CA ARG A 458 17.43 23.66 2.55
C ARG A 458 16.94 22.26 2.18
N MET A 459 15.74 22.18 1.61
CA MET A 459 15.17 20.94 1.10
C MET A 459 15.72 20.61 -0.30
N VAL A 460 15.96 19.32 -0.54
CA VAL A 460 16.44 18.71 -1.78
C VAL A 460 15.71 17.38 -2.03
N ASN A 461 16.02 16.65 -3.09
CA ASN A 461 15.24 15.49 -3.53
C ASN A 461 15.82 14.16 -3.02
N SER A 462 17.06 14.15 -2.53
CA SER A 462 17.73 12.95 -2.03
C SER A 462 18.82 13.27 -1.02
N GLY A 463 19.26 12.25 -0.26
CA GLY A 463 20.46 12.36 0.57
C GLY A 463 21.72 12.67 -0.25
N THR A 464 21.83 12.16 -1.48
CA THR A 464 22.96 12.46 -2.39
C THR A 464 23.01 13.95 -2.76
N GLU A 465 21.86 14.58 -3.00
CA GLU A 465 21.81 16.03 -3.23
C GLU A 465 22.18 16.82 -1.96
N ALA A 466 21.82 16.31 -0.78
CA ALA A 466 22.12 16.96 0.48
C ALA A 466 23.63 16.95 0.75
N THR A 467 24.28 15.78 0.67
CA THR A 467 25.72 15.62 0.94
C THR A 467 26.58 16.36 -0.06
N MET A 468 26.27 16.30 -1.37
CA MET A 468 27.03 17.07 -2.37
C MET A 468 26.91 18.58 -2.15
N SER A 469 25.75 19.05 -1.66
CA SER A 469 25.51 20.46 -1.39
C SER A 469 26.22 20.90 -0.11
N ALA A 470 26.17 20.10 0.96
CA ALA A 470 26.88 20.36 2.19
C ALA A 470 28.41 20.42 2.00
N ILE A 471 28.97 19.49 1.20
CA ILE A 471 30.40 19.51 0.84
C ILE A 471 30.76 20.75 0.03
N ARG A 472 29.95 21.10 -0.98
CA ARG A 472 30.17 22.31 -1.77
C ARG A 472 30.11 23.57 -0.91
N LEU A 473 29.18 23.60 0.05
CA LEU A 473 29.03 24.69 0.99
C LEU A 473 30.22 24.80 1.94
N ALA A 474 30.72 23.68 2.47
CA ALA A 474 31.92 23.65 3.31
C ALA A 474 33.16 24.15 2.56
N ARG A 475 33.36 23.71 1.31
CA ARG A 475 34.44 24.22 0.43
C ARG A 475 34.30 25.72 0.21
N GLY A 476 33.11 26.19 -0.14
CA GLY A 476 32.85 27.61 -0.37
C GLY A 476 33.02 28.48 0.88
N PHE A 477 32.64 27.97 2.06
CA PHE A 477 32.77 28.66 3.34
C PHE A 477 34.23 28.75 3.81
N THR A 478 35.00 27.66 3.65
CA THR A 478 36.39 27.60 4.12
C THR A 478 37.42 28.07 3.11
N GLY A 479 37.06 28.11 1.82
CA GLY A 479 38.00 28.36 0.71
C GLY A 479 39.00 27.24 0.46
N ARG A 480 38.69 26.01 0.92
CA ARG A 480 39.58 24.83 0.87
C ARG A 480 38.97 23.74 -0.01
N ASP A 481 39.82 22.88 -0.56
CA ASP A 481 39.40 21.85 -1.53
C ASP A 481 39.25 20.46 -0.94
N LYS A 482 40.10 20.07 0.03
CA LYS A 482 40.14 18.68 0.50
C LYS A 482 38.98 18.36 1.43
N ILE A 483 38.48 17.13 1.34
CA ILE A 483 37.50 16.58 2.29
C ILE A 483 38.02 15.28 2.89
N VAL A 484 37.60 14.97 4.11
CA VAL A 484 37.82 13.67 4.75
C VAL A 484 36.49 12.92 4.81
N LYS A 485 36.51 11.65 4.43
CA LYS A 485 35.42 10.69 4.65
C LYS A 485 35.97 9.39 5.23
N PHE A 486 35.09 8.49 5.64
CA PHE A 486 35.49 7.21 6.21
C PHE A 486 35.22 6.03 5.27
N GLU A 487 36.10 5.03 5.27
CA GLU A 487 35.87 3.78 4.54
C GLU A 487 34.62 3.07 5.07
N GLY A 488 33.84 2.48 4.16
CA GLY A 488 32.56 1.84 4.47
C GLY A 488 31.38 2.80 4.69
N ASN A 489 31.62 4.10 4.92
CA ASN A 489 30.54 5.10 4.92
C ASN A 489 30.08 5.40 3.48
N TYR A 490 28.79 5.64 3.30
CA TYR A 490 28.18 5.99 2.03
C TYR A 490 27.37 7.29 2.12
N HIS A 491 27.79 8.27 1.34
CA HIS A 491 27.22 9.63 1.35
C HIS A 491 26.55 9.97 0.01
N GLY A 492 26.05 8.97 -0.71
CA GLY A 492 25.57 9.15 -2.08
C GLY A 492 26.66 8.95 -3.15
N HIS A 493 26.26 9.07 -4.40
CA HIS A 493 27.10 8.71 -5.55
C HIS A 493 27.62 9.92 -6.34
N SER A 494 27.90 11.05 -5.67
CA SER A 494 28.60 12.17 -6.33
C SER A 494 30.06 11.81 -6.56
N ASP A 495 30.65 12.24 -7.65
CA ASP A 495 31.99 11.83 -8.10
C ASP A 495 33.09 11.97 -7.02
N SER A 496 33.07 13.04 -6.20
CA SER A 496 34.05 13.23 -5.12
C SER A 496 33.89 12.27 -3.94
N LEU A 497 32.85 11.45 -3.91
CA LEU A 497 32.60 10.47 -2.85
C LEU A 497 32.85 9.03 -3.33
N LEU A 498 32.93 8.82 -4.64
CA LEU A 498 33.29 7.54 -5.27
C LEU A 498 34.81 7.38 -5.34
N VAL A 499 35.44 7.44 -4.16
CA VAL A 499 36.89 7.45 -3.95
C VAL A 499 37.26 6.42 -2.87
N LYS A 500 38.34 5.69 -3.12
CA LYS A 500 39.00 4.78 -2.16
C LYS A 500 40.36 5.35 -1.74
N ALA A 501 40.93 4.81 -0.66
CA ALA A 501 42.28 5.17 -0.24
C ALA A 501 43.31 4.88 -1.36
N GLY A 502 44.27 5.79 -1.55
CA GLY A 502 45.39 5.59 -2.46
C GLY A 502 46.42 4.59 -1.91
N SER A 503 47.35 4.16 -2.76
CA SER A 503 48.32 3.09 -2.44
C SER A 503 49.39 3.40 -1.38
N GLY A 504 49.40 4.60 -0.80
CA GLY A 504 50.27 4.98 0.33
C GLY A 504 49.51 5.64 1.49
N ALA A 505 50.07 5.57 2.69
CA ALA A 505 49.42 5.88 3.98
C ALA A 505 48.72 7.26 4.06
N LEU A 506 49.13 8.23 3.24
CA LEU A 506 48.56 9.59 3.16
C LEU A 506 48.38 10.07 1.71
N THR A 507 48.27 9.12 0.78
CA THR A 507 48.20 9.44 -0.64
C THR A 507 46.82 9.96 -1.05
N HIS A 508 46.84 10.87 -2.02
CA HIS A 508 45.65 11.37 -2.73
C HIS A 508 44.69 10.23 -3.09
N GLY A 509 43.38 10.47 -2.92
CA GLY A 509 42.37 9.47 -3.20
C GLY A 509 42.38 8.97 -4.65
N GLU A 510 42.04 7.71 -4.84
CA GLU A 510 41.89 7.10 -6.17
C GLU A 510 40.41 6.87 -6.49
N PRO A 511 39.96 7.08 -7.74
CA PRO A 511 38.60 6.73 -8.14
C PRO A 511 38.27 5.26 -7.83
N SER A 512 37.13 5.01 -7.18
CA SER A 512 36.62 3.66 -6.93
C SER A 512 35.69 3.14 -8.03
N SER A 513 35.26 4.02 -8.95
CA SER A 513 34.43 3.70 -10.11
C SER A 513 34.98 4.33 -11.40
N PRO A 514 34.91 3.62 -12.55
CA PRO A 514 35.09 4.25 -13.86
C PRO A 514 34.16 5.45 -14.05
N GLY A 515 34.60 6.43 -14.86
CA GLY A 515 33.85 7.66 -15.15
C GLY A 515 34.16 8.83 -14.21
N VAL A 516 34.81 8.59 -13.07
CA VAL A 516 35.24 9.63 -12.13
C VAL A 516 36.67 10.10 -12.48
N PRO A 517 36.90 11.39 -12.75
CA PRO A 517 38.23 11.92 -13.03
C PRO A 517 39.17 11.81 -11.82
N ALA A 518 40.43 11.43 -12.05
CA ALA A 518 41.44 11.35 -11.00
C ALA A 518 41.66 12.70 -10.28
N SER A 519 41.57 13.80 -11.02
CA SER A 519 41.71 15.17 -10.48
C SER A 519 40.60 15.56 -9.50
N LEU A 520 39.49 14.84 -9.44
CA LEU A 520 38.48 15.06 -8.41
C LEU A 520 38.72 14.17 -7.18
N ALA A 521 39.24 12.97 -7.41
CA ALA A 521 39.55 12.01 -6.35
C ALA A 521 40.70 12.49 -5.44
N GLU A 522 41.67 13.25 -5.99
CA GLU A 522 42.81 13.78 -5.24
C GLU A 522 42.45 14.73 -4.09
N HIS A 523 41.24 15.28 -4.13
CA HIS A 523 40.68 16.16 -3.10
C HIS A 523 39.87 15.40 -2.03
N THR A 524 39.89 14.07 -2.04
CA THR A 524 39.13 13.24 -1.09
C THR A 524 40.07 12.29 -0.37
N ILE A 525 40.17 12.48 0.94
CA ILE A 525 40.93 11.64 1.86
C ILE A 525 39.96 10.61 2.43
N THR A 526 40.35 9.34 2.41
CA THR A 526 39.57 8.25 3.02
C THR A 526 40.35 7.68 4.20
N LEU A 527 39.78 7.80 5.39
CA LEU A 527 40.33 7.26 6.64
C LEU A 527 39.50 6.08 7.16
N SER A 528 39.99 5.40 8.17
CA SER A 528 39.30 4.29 8.84
C SER A 528 38.27 4.82 9.84
N TYR A 529 37.02 4.37 9.71
CA TYR A 529 35.99 4.70 10.71
C TYR A 529 36.41 4.17 12.09
N ASN A 530 36.15 4.95 13.15
CA ASN A 530 36.57 4.67 14.53
C ASN A 530 38.08 4.69 14.82
N ASP A 531 38.91 5.18 13.90
CA ASP A 531 40.34 5.41 14.13
C ASP A 531 40.63 6.89 14.43
N SER A 532 40.62 7.24 15.72
CA SER A 532 40.90 8.62 16.16
C SER A 532 42.36 9.03 15.90
N ASP A 533 43.31 8.11 16.01
CA ASP A 533 44.74 8.40 15.87
C ASP A 533 45.08 8.73 14.41
N GLU A 534 44.48 8.02 13.46
CA GLU A 534 44.60 8.31 12.02
C GLU A 534 44.02 9.68 11.67
N VAL A 535 42.88 10.05 12.26
CA VAL A 535 42.28 11.38 12.08
C VAL A 535 43.19 12.48 12.62
N GLU A 536 43.72 12.32 13.83
CA GLU A 536 44.63 13.29 14.43
C GLU A 536 45.89 13.47 13.57
N THR A 537 46.51 12.38 13.15
CA THR A 537 47.69 12.41 12.27
C THR A 537 47.39 13.15 10.97
N CYS A 538 46.26 12.87 10.32
CA CYS A 538 45.85 13.55 9.08
C CYS A 538 45.69 15.07 9.28
N PHE A 539 45.08 15.49 10.39
CA PHE A 539 44.87 16.91 10.69
C PHE A 539 46.13 17.63 11.14
N GLU A 540 47.07 16.94 11.80
CA GLU A 540 48.40 17.48 12.10
C GLU A 540 49.19 17.79 10.82
N GLU A 541 49.09 16.94 9.80
CA GLU A 541 49.84 17.10 8.56
C GLU A 541 49.21 18.10 7.58
N MET A 542 47.88 18.07 7.40
CA MET A 542 47.20 18.84 6.35
C MET A 542 45.84 19.42 6.78
N GLY A 543 45.58 19.57 8.08
CA GLY A 543 44.33 20.13 8.61
C GLY A 543 43.95 21.48 8.01
N SER A 544 44.94 22.32 7.71
CA SER A 544 44.73 23.65 7.08
C SER A 544 44.22 23.60 5.63
N GLU A 545 44.35 22.46 4.95
CA GLU A 545 43.86 22.23 3.58
C GLU A 545 42.48 21.56 3.53
N ILE A 546 41.98 21.08 4.68
CA ILE A 546 40.74 20.31 4.78
C ILE A 546 39.56 21.26 5.00
N ALA A 547 38.61 21.25 4.06
CA ALA A 547 37.36 21.99 4.13
C ALA A 547 36.40 21.36 5.14
N CYS A 548 36.26 20.03 5.12
CA CYS A 548 35.33 19.32 6.00
C CYS A 548 35.70 17.86 6.26
N ILE A 549 35.21 17.35 7.40
CA ILE A 549 34.97 15.93 7.61
C ILE A 549 33.49 15.66 7.34
N ILE A 550 33.18 14.61 6.58
CA ILE A 550 31.83 14.05 6.48
C ILE A 550 31.82 12.63 7.04
N VAL A 551 30.83 12.32 7.88
CA VAL A 551 30.72 11.05 8.61
C VAL A 551 29.28 10.63 8.83
N GLU A 552 28.98 9.34 8.71
CA GLU A 552 27.78 8.76 9.30
C GLU A 552 28.04 8.60 10.81
N PRO A 553 27.36 9.35 11.71
CA PRO A 553 27.67 9.30 13.15
C PRO A 553 27.40 7.93 13.78
N VAL A 554 26.53 7.13 13.15
CA VAL A 554 26.48 5.67 13.27
C VAL A 554 26.52 5.14 11.84
N ALA A 555 27.55 4.39 11.49
CA ALA A 555 27.64 3.82 10.15
C ALA A 555 26.51 2.80 9.95
N GLY A 556 25.82 2.89 8.81
CA GLY A 556 24.77 1.96 8.41
C GLY A 556 25.03 1.24 7.09
N ASN A 557 25.93 1.79 6.25
CA ASN A 557 26.27 1.24 4.93
C ASN A 557 27.49 0.30 4.91
N MET A 558 28.01 -0.03 6.10
CA MET A 558 28.89 -1.16 6.33
C MET A 558 28.35 -2.04 7.46
N ASN A 559 27.02 -2.21 7.45
CA ASN A 559 26.18 -2.70 8.55
C ASN A 559 26.13 -1.68 9.71
N CYS A 560 25.40 -1.96 10.78
CA CYS A 560 25.22 -1.02 11.90
C CYS A 560 26.44 -1.03 12.83
N ILE A 561 27.33 -0.05 12.68
CA ILE A 561 28.54 0.12 13.50
C ILE A 561 28.46 1.46 14.28
N PRO A 562 28.09 1.42 15.57
CA PRO A 562 28.15 2.59 16.45
C PRO A 562 29.57 3.14 16.61
N PRO A 563 29.72 4.44 16.89
CA PRO A 563 31.03 5.05 17.12
C PRO A 563 31.63 4.50 18.41
N ARG A 564 32.96 4.39 18.45
CA ARG A 564 33.71 4.14 19.68
C ARG A 564 33.66 5.39 20.57
N PRO A 565 33.67 5.23 21.91
CA PRO A 565 33.77 6.38 22.81
C PRO A 565 34.97 7.25 22.45
N GLY A 566 34.76 8.57 22.33
CA GLY A 566 35.80 9.53 21.98
C GLY A 566 36.00 9.78 20.48
N PHE A 567 35.46 8.93 19.59
CA PHE A 567 35.66 9.10 18.15
C PHE A 567 35.01 10.38 17.62
N LEU A 568 33.70 10.57 17.86
CA LEU A 568 32.98 11.75 17.38
C LEU A 568 33.46 13.04 18.07
N GLU A 569 33.88 12.94 19.33
CA GLU A 569 34.53 14.02 20.08
C GLU A 569 35.85 14.44 19.42
N THR A 570 36.68 13.47 19.00
CA THR A 570 37.90 13.74 18.23
C THR A 570 37.57 14.46 16.93
N LEU A 571 36.58 14.00 16.15
CA LEU A 571 36.18 14.66 14.90
C LEU A 571 35.76 16.12 15.14
N ARG A 572 34.94 16.35 16.17
CA ARG A 572 34.50 17.70 16.55
C ARG A 572 35.68 18.59 16.93
N ARG A 573 36.59 18.08 17.75
CA ARG A 573 37.76 18.83 18.22
C ARG A 573 38.68 19.22 17.06
N VAL A 574 39.11 18.26 16.24
CA VAL A 574 40.06 18.54 15.14
C VAL A 574 39.48 19.50 14.11
N CYS A 575 38.18 19.40 13.80
CA CYS A 575 37.50 20.35 12.93
C CYS A 575 37.51 21.76 13.51
N THR A 576 37.20 21.91 14.79
CA THR A 576 37.21 23.22 15.48
C THR A 576 38.62 23.82 15.52
N GLU A 577 39.63 23.03 15.88
CA GLU A 577 41.02 23.49 16.00
C GLU A 577 41.61 23.94 14.65
N ASN A 578 41.18 23.32 13.54
CA ASN A 578 41.71 23.60 12.21
C ASN A 578 40.79 24.49 11.34
N GLY A 579 39.62 24.90 11.85
CA GLY A 579 38.63 25.67 11.09
C GLY A 579 37.99 24.90 9.93
N SER A 580 37.91 23.58 10.04
CA SER A 580 37.17 22.72 9.10
C SER A 580 35.73 22.54 9.56
N VAL A 581 34.82 22.29 8.62
CA VAL A 581 33.40 22.04 8.89
C VAL A 581 33.19 20.57 9.24
N LEU A 582 32.55 20.26 10.37
CA LEU A 582 32.09 18.90 10.68
C LEU A 582 30.69 18.69 10.08
N ILE A 583 30.55 17.72 9.18
CA ILE A 583 29.29 17.35 8.54
C ILE A 583 28.86 15.98 9.07
N PHE A 584 27.70 15.92 9.72
CA PHE A 584 27.04 14.64 10.00
C PHE A 584 26.09 14.27 8.87
N ASP A 585 26.32 13.11 8.28
CA ASP A 585 25.35 12.46 7.41
C ASP A 585 24.35 11.69 8.26
N GLU A 586 23.25 12.36 8.59
CA GLU A 586 22.13 11.81 9.33
C GLU A 586 20.99 11.39 8.40
N VAL A 587 21.28 11.07 7.13
CA VAL A 587 20.26 10.57 6.20
C VAL A 587 19.64 9.27 6.72
N MET A 588 20.41 8.43 7.43
CA MET A 588 19.90 7.20 8.06
C MET A 588 19.59 7.36 9.56
N THR A 589 20.43 8.07 10.31
CA THR A 589 20.36 8.19 11.76
C THR A 589 19.39 9.27 12.25
N GLY A 590 19.14 10.29 11.42
CA GLY A 590 18.29 11.43 11.74
C GLY A 590 16.87 11.00 12.06
N PHE A 591 16.34 11.47 13.19
CA PHE A 591 15.03 11.09 13.74
C PHE A 591 14.84 9.60 14.05
N ARG A 592 15.88 8.77 13.91
CA ARG A 592 15.83 7.32 14.14
C ARG A 592 16.60 6.87 15.36
N VAL A 593 17.86 7.30 15.48
CA VAL A 593 18.70 6.95 16.65
C VAL A 593 18.12 7.61 17.90
N ALA A 594 17.71 8.87 17.77
CA ALA A 594 16.91 9.61 18.73
C ALA A 594 16.07 10.65 17.98
N MET A 595 15.14 11.33 18.66
CA MET A 595 14.33 12.41 18.08
C MET A 595 15.20 13.50 17.43
N GLY A 596 16.26 13.92 18.12
CA GLY A 596 17.24 14.89 17.61
C GLY A 596 18.38 14.28 16.78
N GLY A 597 18.24 13.03 16.30
CA GLY A 597 19.30 12.30 15.58
C GLY A 597 20.42 11.76 16.48
N ALA A 598 21.44 11.18 15.86
CA ALA A 598 22.63 10.69 16.54
C ALA A 598 23.42 11.82 17.21
N GLN A 599 23.41 13.03 16.65
CA GLN A 599 24.01 14.21 17.30
C GLN A 599 23.46 14.47 18.71
N ALA A 600 22.14 14.33 18.90
CA ALA A 600 21.53 14.47 20.22
C ALA A 600 21.85 13.26 21.12
N HIS A 601 21.88 12.05 20.55
CA HIS A 601 22.18 10.83 21.29
C HIS A 601 23.61 10.80 21.85
N TYR A 602 24.59 11.23 21.06
CA TYR A 602 26.00 11.26 21.45
C TYR A 602 26.46 12.62 22.01
N GLY A 603 25.62 13.64 22.00
CA GLY A 603 25.94 14.97 22.55
C GLY A 603 26.98 15.74 21.73
N ILE A 604 27.06 15.51 20.41
CA ILE A 604 28.03 16.15 19.51
C ILE A 604 27.28 17.07 18.54
N THR A 605 27.65 18.36 18.51
CA THR A 605 27.03 19.33 17.60
C THR A 605 27.89 19.48 16.32
N PRO A 606 27.41 19.00 15.15
CA PRO A 606 28.08 19.23 13.88
C PRO A 606 27.85 20.68 13.40
N ASP A 607 28.62 21.13 12.41
CA ASP A 607 28.43 22.43 11.77
C ASP A 607 27.35 22.37 10.69
N LEU A 608 27.25 21.23 9.99
CA LEU A 608 26.20 20.90 9.03
C LEU A 608 25.67 19.48 9.28
N THR A 609 24.39 19.28 9.01
CA THR A 609 23.70 17.99 9.03
C THR A 609 23.05 17.74 7.68
N CYS A 610 23.22 16.53 7.13
CA CYS A 610 22.47 16.04 5.99
C CYS A 610 21.35 15.11 6.47
N LEU A 611 20.15 15.26 5.91
CA LEU A 611 18.95 14.51 6.27
C LEU A 611 18.31 13.92 5.00
N GLY A 612 17.50 12.89 5.20
CA GLY A 612 16.67 12.31 4.15
C GLY A 612 15.75 11.27 4.76
N LYS A 613 15.30 10.31 3.95
CA LYS A 613 14.50 9.17 4.40
C LYS A 613 13.26 9.58 5.21
N ILE A 614 13.36 9.60 6.55
CA ILE A 614 12.25 9.91 7.47
C ILE A 614 11.65 11.29 7.21
N ILE A 615 12.44 12.32 6.90
CA ILE A 615 11.90 13.67 6.66
C ILE A 615 10.97 13.77 5.44
N GLY A 616 10.95 12.75 4.58
CA GLY A 616 10.01 12.66 3.45
C GLY A 616 8.77 11.80 3.73
N GLY A 617 8.66 11.17 4.91
CA GLY A 617 7.54 10.27 5.21
C GLY A 617 7.41 9.09 4.26
N GLY A 618 8.52 8.65 3.66
CA GLY A 618 8.54 7.63 2.60
C GLY A 618 8.61 8.18 1.17
N MET A 619 8.41 9.47 0.96
CA MET A 619 8.59 10.14 -0.34
C MET A 619 10.05 10.56 -0.57
N PRO A 620 10.50 10.74 -1.83
CA PRO A 620 11.85 11.22 -2.14
C PRO A 620 12.06 12.66 -1.67
N VAL A 621 12.83 12.83 -0.59
CA VAL A 621 13.27 14.11 -0.04
C VAL A 621 14.62 13.91 0.64
N GLY A 622 15.46 14.94 0.55
CA GLY A 622 16.63 15.16 1.40
C GLY A 622 16.63 16.59 1.94
N ALA A 623 17.53 16.89 2.87
CA ALA A 623 17.79 18.26 3.31
C ALA A 623 19.23 18.40 3.78
N PHE A 624 19.78 19.61 3.69
CA PHE A 624 21.02 19.96 4.39
C PHE A 624 20.81 21.26 5.15
N GLY A 625 21.39 21.37 6.33
CA GLY A 625 21.24 22.53 7.19
C GLY A 625 22.25 22.55 8.31
N GLY A 626 22.34 23.64 9.05
CA GLY A 626 23.33 23.79 10.12
C GLY A 626 23.45 25.23 10.57
N LYS A 627 24.68 25.62 10.97
CA LYS A 627 25.00 26.98 11.39
C LYS A 627 24.62 28.01 10.34
N ARG A 628 23.98 29.09 10.76
CA ARG A 628 23.50 30.18 9.91
C ARG A 628 24.62 30.80 9.07
N GLU A 629 25.77 31.09 9.68
CA GLU A 629 26.91 31.71 9.00
C GLU A 629 27.44 30.87 7.81
N VAL A 630 27.32 29.54 7.91
CA VAL A 630 27.69 28.61 6.83
C VAL A 630 26.57 28.56 5.80
N MET A 631 25.32 28.42 6.25
CA MET A 631 24.15 28.30 5.38
C MET A 631 23.85 29.57 4.58
N GLU A 632 24.16 30.77 5.09
CA GLU A 632 23.97 32.03 4.36
C GLU A 632 24.91 32.17 3.15
N GLN A 633 25.93 31.31 3.00
CA GLN A 633 26.72 31.23 1.78
C GLN A 633 25.98 30.57 0.60
N ILE A 634 24.85 29.92 0.85
CA ILE A 634 24.05 29.31 -0.22
C ILE A 634 23.25 30.37 -1.00
N SER A 635 23.16 30.18 -2.32
CA SER A 635 22.28 30.95 -3.18
C SER A 635 20.81 30.87 -2.68
N PRO A 636 20.05 31.97 -2.68
CA PRO A 636 20.35 33.26 -3.32
C PRO A 636 21.06 34.31 -2.45
N LEU A 637 21.35 34.02 -1.17
CA LEU A 637 22.00 35.00 -0.29
C LEU A 637 23.51 35.07 -0.53
N GLY A 638 24.15 33.90 -0.66
CA GLY A 638 25.57 33.78 -0.92
C GLY A 638 25.91 33.21 -2.29
N PRO A 639 27.20 33.08 -2.60
CA PRO A 639 27.69 32.72 -3.92
C PRO A 639 27.65 31.22 -4.23
N VAL A 640 27.43 30.34 -3.24
CA VAL A 640 27.47 28.89 -3.44
C VAL A 640 26.16 28.40 -4.06
N TYR A 641 26.22 27.86 -5.27
CA TYR A 641 25.03 27.49 -6.02
C TYR A 641 24.45 26.12 -5.62
N GLN A 642 23.12 26.09 -5.44
CA GLN A 642 22.30 24.90 -5.37
C GLN A 642 20.89 25.24 -5.89
N ALA A 643 20.32 24.36 -6.69
CA ALA A 643 18.92 24.43 -7.14
C ALA A 643 18.37 23.01 -7.30
N GLY A 644 17.05 22.86 -7.22
CA GLY A 644 16.35 21.60 -7.46
C GLY A 644 14.89 21.86 -7.83
N THR A 645 14.48 21.44 -9.03
CA THR A 645 13.16 21.77 -9.60
C THR A 645 11.98 21.27 -8.76
N LEU A 646 12.16 20.12 -8.10
CA LEU A 646 11.13 19.47 -7.28
C LEU A 646 11.43 19.55 -5.77
N SER A 647 12.47 20.30 -5.39
CA SER A 647 12.77 20.57 -3.99
C SER A 647 11.57 21.20 -3.28
N GLY A 648 11.28 20.74 -2.06
CA GLY A 648 10.15 21.28 -1.29
C GLY A 648 8.77 20.88 -1.82
N ASN A 649 8.66 19.81 -2.64
CA ASN A 649 7.37 19.41 -3.21
C ASN A 649 6.31 19.17 -2.10
N PRO A 650 5.07 19.66 -2.30
CA PRO A 650 4.07 19.74 -1.25
C PRO A 650 3.65 18.37 -0.68
N LEU A 651 3.70 17.30 -1.48
CA LEU A 651 3.33 15.95 -1.01
C LEU A 651 4.35 15.41 -0.02
N ALA A 652 5.64 15.50 -0.34
CA ALA A 652 6.70 15.04 0.55
C ALA A 652 6.79 15.88 1.83
N MET A 653 6.53 17.20 1.75
CA MET A 653 6.44 18.05 2.94
C MET A 653 5.28 17.63 3.83
N ALA A 654 4.10 17.33 3.26
CA ALA A 654 2.94 16.88 4.03
C ALA A 654 3.19 15.52 4.70
N ALA A 655 3.74 14.55 3.96
CA ALA A 655 4.10 13.24 4.50
C ALA A 655 5.12 13.36 5.63
N GLY A 656 6.18 14.15 5.42
CA GLY A 656 7.23 14.37 6.40
C GLY A 656 6.75 15.08 7.66
N ILE A 657 5.97 16.16 7.54
CA ILE A 657 5.42 16.89 8.69
C ILE A 657 4.53 15.97 9.52
N ALA A 658 3.63 15.21 8.87
CA ALA A 658 2.76 14.26 9.57
C ALA A 658 3.58 13.23 10.34
N LEU A 659 4.62 12.66 9.73
CA LEU A 659 5.50 11.69 10.38
C LEU A 659 6.28 12.32 11.54
N LEU A 660 7.01 13.43 11.31
CA LEU A 660 7.81 14.11 12.33
C LEU A 660 6.97 14.58 13.52
N THR A 661 5.71 14.97 13.28
CA THR A 661 4.77 15.31 14.35
C THR A 661 4.51 14.11 15.27
N LYS A 662 4.32 12.92 14.72
CA LYS A 662 4.14 11.69 15.51
C LYS A 662 5.39 11.31 16.30
N LEU A 663 6.58 11.57 15.76
CA LEU A 663 7.84 11.27 16.45
C LEU A 663 8.09 12.13 17.69
N GLN A 664 7.32 13.19 17.90
CA GLN A 664 7.36 14.02 19.11
C GLN A 664 6.59 13.39 20.29
N GLU A 665 5.89 12.27 20.08
CA GLU A 665 5.26 11.55 21.17
C GLU A 665 6.30 11.13 22.24
N PRO A 666 6.10 11.49 23.52
CA PRO A 666 7.05 11.14 24.57
C PRO A 666 7.30 9.62 24.66
N GLY A 667 8.56 9.22 24.71
CA GLY A 667 8.96 7.82 24.80
C GLY A 667 8.92 7.04 23.48
N PHE A 668 8.63 7.67 22.34
CA PHE A 668 8.61 7.00 21.03
C PHE A 668 9.94 6.26 20.74
N HIS A 669 11.07 6.97 20.81
CA HIS A 669 12.39 6.41 20.52
C HIS A 669 12.85 5.41 21.57
N ASP A 670 12.48 5.59 22.84
CA ASP A 670 12.79 4.64 23.91
C ASP A 670 12.09 3.29 23.67
N ALA A 671 10.80 3.33 23.32
CA ALA A 671 10.05 2.14 22.95
C ALA A 671 10.61 1.47 21.68
N LEU A 672 11.11 2.26 20.73
CA LEU A 672 11.76 1.74 19.53
C LEU A 672 13.09 1.04 19.86
N ALA A 673 13.92 1.66 20.69
CA ALA A 673 15.19 1.10 21.15
C ALA A 673 14.99 -0.18 21.96
N GLN A 674 13.97 -0.24 22.82
CA GLN A 674 13.63 -1.43 23.59
C GLN A 674 13.24 -2.62 22.68
N ARG A 675 12.48 -2.36 21.61
CA ARG A 675 12.16 -3.39 20.60
C ARG A 675 13.41 -3.91 19.90
N VAL A 676 14.32 -3.01 19.51
CA VAL A 676 15.61 -3.39 18.90
C VAL A 676 16.42 -4.25 19.87
N GLU A 677 16.50 -3.85 21.14
CA GLU A 677 17.20 -4.62 22.17
C GLU A 677 16.61 -6.02 22.33
N THR A 678 15.28 -6.13 22.39
CA THR A 678 14.58 -7.41 22.49
C THR A 678 14.90 -8.32 21.31
N LEU A 679 14.86 -7.78 20.09
CA LEU A 679 15.21 -8.52 18.88
C LEU A 679 16.67 -8.98 18.90
N CYS A 680 17.61 -8.06 19.12
CA CYS A 680 19.04 -8.35 19.11
C CYS A 680 19.43 -9.37 20.18
N HIS A 681 18.91 -9.23 21.40
CA HIS A 681 19.15 -10.18 22.49
C HIS A 681 18.59 -11.56 22.13
N GLY A 682 17.35 -11.64 21.67
CA GLY A 682 16.72 -12.91 21.32
C GLY A 682 17.40 -13.62 20.14
N LEU A 683 17.94 -12.86 19.18
CA LEU A 683 18.74 -13.39 18.06
C LEU A 683 20.08 -13.93 18.55
N GLN A 684 20.77 -13.20 19.43
CA GLN A 684 22.03 -13.63 20.04
C GLN A 684 21.84 -14.95 20.81
N GLU A 685 20.86 -15.01 21.71
CA GLU A 685 20.58 -16.23 22.50
C GLU A 685 20.34 -17.46 21.62
N ARG A 686 19.65 -17.27 20.49
CA ARG A 686 19.35 -18.36 19.55
C ARG A 686 20.56 -18.75 18.71
N ALA A 687 21.40 -17.79 18.32
CA ALA A 687 22.67 -18.08 17.67
C ALA A 687 23.60 -18.86 18.59
N ASP A 688 23.71 -18.44 19.87
CA ASP A 688 24.53 -19.10 20.89
C ASP A 688 24.03 -20.52 21.17
N ALA A 689 22.71 -20.71 21.35
CA ALA A 689 22.10 -22.04 21.47
C ALA A 689 22.31 -22.89 20.20
N ALA A 690 22.34 -22.23 19.04
CA ALA A 690 22.70 -22.83 17.78
C ALA A 690 24.23 -22.90 17.55
N GLY A 691 25.11 -22.56 18.50
CA GLY A 691 26.56 -22.60 18.29
C GLY A 691 27.02 -21.93 16.98
N VAL A 692 26.32 -20.87 16.56
CA VAL A 692 26.65 -20.05 15.40
C VAL A 692 27.34 -18.80 15.90
N ASP A 693 28.58 -18.58 15.47
CA ASP A 693 29.32 -17.36 15.80
C ASP A 693 28.65 -16.17 15.14
N MET A 694 27.92 -15.39 15.95
CA MET A 694 27.23 -14.18 15.53
C MET A 694 27.31 -13.15 16.64
N LEU A 695 27.38 -11.87 16.28
CA LEU A 695 27.17 -10.76 17.20
C LEU A 695 26.16 -9.77 16.64
N THR A 696 25.55 -8.99 17.55
CA THR A 696 24.65 -7.90 17.20
C THR A 696 25.17 -6.57 17.72
N GLN A 697 24.99 -5.51 16.93
CA GLN A 697 25.24 -4.13 17.35
C GLN A 697 24.01 -3.27 17.06
N ARG A 698 23.82 -2.19 17.80
CA ARG A 698 22.59 -1.37 17.75
C ARG A 698 22.84 0.08 18.13
N ALA A 699 22.00 0.97 17.61
CA ALA A 699 21.91 2.38 18.01
C ALA A 699 20.47 2.88 17.78
N GLY A 700 19.75 3.18 18.87
CA GLY A 700 18.33 3.55 18.82
C GLY A 700 17.49 2.55 18.02
N GLY A 701 16.80 3.02 16.97
CA GLY A 701 15.99 2.19 16.07
C GLY A 701 16.76 1.44 14.97
N MET A 702 18.09 1.38 15.01
CA MET A 702 18.95 0.67 14.04
C MET A 702 19.65 -0.52 14.69
N PHE A 703 19.89 -1.57 13.91
CA PHE A 703 20.65 -2.74 14.35
C PHE A 703 21.45 -3.39 13.23
N GLY A 704 22.41 -4.22 13.62
CA GLY A 704 23.26 -4.97 12.72
C GLY A 704 23.47 -6.39 13.19
N LEU A 705 23.58 -7.31 12.23
CA LEU A 705 23.84 -8.73 12.45
C LEU A 705 25.16 -9.08 11.75
N PHE A 706 26.10 -9.63 12.50
CA PHE A 706 27.45 -9.96 12.00
C PHE A 706 27.75 -11.42 12.30
N PHE A 707 27.97 -12.23 11.26
CA PHE A 707 28.36 -13.64 11.42
C PHE A 707 29.88 -13.71 11.57
N THR A 708 30.35 -13.77 12.81
CA THR A 708 31.77 -13.67 13.12
C THR A 708 32.07 -14.13 14.54
N GLY A 709 33.26 -14.70 14.76
CA GLY A 709 33.81 -14.99 16.08
C GLY A 709 34.58 -13.82 16.71
N GLN A 710 34.59 -12.66 16.06
CA GLN A 710 35.14 -11.43 16.65
C GLN A 710 34.33 -11.02 17.88
N SER A 711 34.95 -10.36 18.86
CA SER A 711 34.23 -9.84 20.03
C SER A 711 33.42 -8.57 19.73
N ARG A 712 33.77 -7.86 18.65
CA ARG A 712 33.15 -6.61 18.21
C ARG A 712 33.56 -6.28 16.77
N VAL A 713 32.69 -5.55 16.05
CA VAL A 713 32.98 -4.99 14.73
C VAL A 713 32.90 -3.46 14.82
N ASP A 714 34.05 -2.79 14.70
CA ASP A 714 34.18 -1.34 14.87
C ASP A 714 34.58 -0.59 13.59
N ASN A 715 35.00 -1.29 12.54
CA ASN A 715 35.45 -0.67 11.29
C ASN A 715 35.16 -1.57 10.07
N PHE A 716 35.43 -1.02 8.88
CA PHE A 716 35.17 -1.68 7.60
C PHE A 716 35.97 -2.99 7.42
N ALA A 717 37.24 -3.02 7.83
CA ALA A 717 38.08 -4.21 7.75
C ALA A 717 37.48 -5.37 8.57
N GLN A 718 37.00 -5.10 9.78
CA GLN A 718 36.34 -6.09 10.63
C GLN A 718 34.98 -6.53 10.07
N ALA A 719 34.21 -5.62 9.46
CA ALA A 719 32.93 -5.95 8.83
C ALA A 719 33.11 -6.86 7.60
N THR A 720 34.12 -6.59 6.79
CA THR A 720 34.45 -7.41 5.61
C THR A 720 35.07 -8.76 5.95
N ALA A 721 35.66 -8.90 7.15
CA ALA A 721 36.15 -10.17 7.68
C ALA A 721 35.04 -11.09 8.24
N CYS A 722 33.78 -10.64 8.28
CA CYS A 722 32.64 -11.47 8.67
C CYS A 722 32.31 -12.52 7.60
N ASP A 723 31.67 -13.63 8.01
CA ASP A 723 31.25 -14.70 7.13
C ASP A 723 30.01 -14.30 6.30
N ALA A 724 30.27 -13.73 5.12
CA ALA A 724 29.25 -13.32 4.17
C ALA A 724 28.41 -14.49 3.64
N GLU A 725 28.97 -15.71 3.63
CA GLU A 725 28.32 -16.91 3.13
C GLU A 725 27.34 -17.48 4.17
N ALA A 726 27.71 -17.44 5.45
CA ALA A 726 26.78 -17.67 6.55
C ALA A 726 25.61 -16.67 6.54
N PHE A 727 25.89 -15.37 6.36
CA PHE A 727 24.84 -14.36 6.21
C PHE A 727 23.91 -14.67 5.03
N ARG A 728 24.45 -15.06 3.87
CA ARG A 728 23.66 -15.41 2.68
C ARG A 728 22.69 -16.57 2.96
N ARG A 729 23.17 -17.63 3.62
CA ARG A 729 22.34 -18.78 4.02
C ARG A 729 21.26 -18.35 5.01
N PHE A 730 21.64 -17.58 6.02
CA PHE A 730 20.71 -17.05 7.02
C PHE A 730 19.62 -16.17 6.39
N PHE A 731 20.00 -15.19 5.57
CA PHE A 731 19.08 -14.32 4.85
C PHE A 731 18.08 -15.13 4.01
N SER A 732 18.58 -16.11 3.25
CA SER A 732 17.74 -16.94 2.38
C SER A 732 16.72 -17.73 3.19
N ALA A 733 17.14 -18.33 4.30
CA ALA A 733 16.26 -19.09 5.18
C ALA A 733 15.24 -18.19 5.91
N MET A 734 15.65 -17.00 6.37
CA MET A 734 14.75 -16.01 6.99
C MET A 734 13.68 -15.55 5.99
N LEU A 735 14.08 -15.27 4.74
CA LEU A 735 13.17 -14.91 3.66
C LEU A 735 12.16 -16.04 3.38
N ASP A 736 12.62 -17.29 3.40
CA ASP A 736 11.74 -18.45 3.21
C ASP A 736 10.75 -18.61 4.38
N GLN A 737 11.13 -18.22 5.60
CA GLN A 737 10.24 -18.16 6.78
C GLN A 737 9.35 -16.90 6.85
N GLY A 738 9.40 -16.00 5.87
CA GLY A 738 8.56 -14.80 5.86
C GLY A 738 9.13 -13.65 6.71
N VAL A 739 10.44 -13.50 6.77
CA VAL A 739 11.12 -12.32 7.34
C VAL A 739 12.03 -11.70 6.28
N TYR A 740 11.82 -10.43 5.98
CA TYR A 740 12.60 -9.67 5.01
C TYR A 740 13.63 -8.80 5.74
N LEU A 741 14.86 -9.30 5.81
CA LEU A 741 16.02 -8.54 6.27
C LEU A 741 16.63 -7.71 5.13
N ALA A 742 17.60 -6.85 5.43
CA ALA A 742 18.39 -6.21 4.38
C ALA A 742 19.12 -7.29 3.55
N PRO A 743 19.00 -7.30 2.20
CA PRO A 743 19.62 -8.29 1.33
C PRO A 743 21.14 -8.06 1.13
N SER A 744 21.85 -7.67 2.19
CA SER A 744 23.29 -7.40 2.20
C SER A 744 23.85 -7.53 3.62
N ALA A 745 25.03 -8.15 3.76
CA ALA A 745 25.74 -8.23 5.04
C ALA A 745 26.31 -6.88 5.50
N TYR A 746 26.24 -5.86 4.64
CA TYR A 746 26.80 -4.53 4.83
C TYR A 746 25.71 -3.46 4.99
N GLU A 747 24.47 -3.83 5.28
CA GLU A 747 23.37 -2.88 5.47
C GLU A 747 22.77 -3.06 6.86
N ALA A 748 22.52 -1.93 7.53
CA ALA A 748 21.80 -1.92 8.79
C ALA A 748 20.33 -2.38 8.62
N GLY A 749 19.80 -3.01 9.66
CA GLY A 749 18.37 -3.28 9.83
C GLY A 749 17.67 -2.15 10.60
N PHE A 750 16.36 -2.04 10.40
CA PHE A 750 15.53 -0.97 10.94
C PHE A 750 14.30 -1.52 11.67
N MET A 751 14.05 -1.02 12.86
CA MET A 751 12.80 -1.25 13.59
C MET A 751 11.77 -0.18 13.24
N SER A 752 10.49 -0.52 13.30
CA SER A 752 9.39 0.46 13.26
C SER A 752 8.50 0.35 14.50
N SER A 753 7.74 1.39 14.82
CA SER A 753 6.77 1.35 15.92
C SER A 753 5.59 0.41 15.65
N ALA A 754 5.41 -0.02 14.40
CA ALA A 754 4.39 -0.99 14.00
C ALA A 754 4.76 -2.44 14.34
N HIS A 755 6.03 -2.74 14.63
CA HIS A 755 6.44 -4.07 15.06
C HIS A 755 5.88 -4.37 16.45
N THR A 756 5.07 -5.41 16.53
CA THR A 756 4.51 -5.89 17.80
C THR A 756 5.45 -6.91 18.46
N PRO A 757 5.25 -7.23 19.75
CA PRO A 757 5.96 -8.34 20.39
C PRO A 757 5.81 -9.67 19.63
N GLU A 758 4.65 -9.91 19.02
CA GLU A 758 4.37 -11.11 18.21
C GLU A 758 5.20 -11.11 16.92
N ASP A 759 5.42 -9.97 16.27
CA ASP A 759 6.29 -9.87 15.09
C ASP A 759 7.74 -10.19 15.42
N ILE A 760 8.21 -9.69 16.57
CA ILE A 760 9.55 -9.99 17.08
C ILE A 760 9.63 -11.48 17.40
N GLN A 761 8.64 -12.06 18.08
CA GLN A 761 8.63 -13.49 18.39
C GLN A 761 8.60 -14.34 17.11
N GLN A 762 7.78 -13.99 16.11
CA GLN A 762 7.76 -14.66 14.80
C GLN A 762 9.15 -14.65 14.15
N THR A 763 9.83 -13.51 14.22
CA THR A 763 11.19 -13.34 13.68
C THR A 763 12.21 -14.21 14.41
N LEU A 764 12.11 -14.26 15.74
CA LEU A 764 12.96 -15.10 16.57
C LEU A 764 12.73 -16.60 16.31
N ASP A 765 11.48 -17.03 16.10
CA ASP A 765 11.16 -18.42 15.77
C ASP A 765 11.64 -18.80 14.36
N ALA A 766 11.56 -17.86 13.40
CA ALA A 766 12.16 -18.01 12.08
C ALA A 766 13.69 -18.15 12.16
N ALA A 767 14.35 -17.38 13.03
CA ALA A 767 15.79 -17.41 13.20
C ALA A 767 16.28 -18.77 13.72
N VAL A 768 15.54 -19.44 14.62
CA VAL A 768 15.88 -20.80 15.09
C VAL A 768 16.05 -21.75 13.91
N LYS A 769 15.08 -21.75 12.98
CA LYS A 769 15.14 -22.57 11.76
C LYS A 769 16.26 -22.12 10.83
N ALA A 770 16.45 -20.81 10.67
CA ALA A 770 17.49 -20.26 9.80
C ALA A 770 18.91 -20.64 10.25
N PHE A 771 19.18 -20.70 11.55
CA PHE A 771 20.49 -21.10 12.07
C PHE A 771 20.84 -22.57 11.79
N GLU A 772 19.85 -23.45 11.57
CA GLU A 772 20.10 -24.84 11.13
C GLU A 772 20.79 -24.89 9.75
N TYR A 773 20.48 -23.95 8.87
CA TYR A 773 21.09 -23.83 7.53
C TYR A 773 22.44 -23.12 7.54
N VAL A 774 22.75 -22.35 8.59
CA VAL A 774 24.07 -21.72 8.75
C VAL A 774 25.11 -22.75 9.16
N ARG A 775 24.73 -23.71 10.04
CA ARG A 775 25.58 -24.82 10.51
C ARG A 775 26.01 -25.81 9.43
N GLN A 776 25.25 -25.93 8.35
CA GLN A 776 25.55 -26.88 7.28
C GLN A 776 26.63 -26.29 6.36
N PRO A 777 27.76 -26.99 6.16
CA PRO A 777 28.86 -26.53 5.30
C PRO A 777 28.46 -26.46 3.81
#